data_AF-A0A4S4ETP9-F1
#
_entry.id   AF-A0A4S4ETP9-F1
#
_cell.length_a   1.000
_cell.length_b   1.000
_cell.length_c   1.000
_cell.angle_alpha   90.00
_cell.angle_beta   90.00
_cell.angle_gamma   90.00
#
_symmetry.space_group_name_H-M   'P 1'
#
loop_
_entity.id
_entity.type
_entity.pdbx_description
1 polymer ?
#
loop_
_entity_poly.entity_id
_entity_poly.type
_entity_poly.pdbx_seq_one_letter_code
_entity_poly.pdbx_strand_id
1 'polypeptide(L)'
;MSVQSVPQLLYSNGQSLKPPFSSSSSSSAFASNRGGLLFVDFVGLCCSSSRQTSRKRLGASSTTQRFHGLPAKNWSSIRAVLDLQRLHNSSEQSSDSRPKVAILDDIISERGACGVGFIANLENKASHQIIKDALTALGCMEHRGGCGADNDSGDGSGLMTSIPWDLFNNWANKQGIAFFDKLHTGIGMVFLPKDDNLMKEAKSAIISIFRQEGLEVLGWRPVPVDTSVVGYYARETMPNIQQVFVRVVKDENVDDFERELYICRKLIERAASSEAWGNQLYFCSLSNQTIVYKGMLRSEVLGRFYFDLQSDLYKSPFAIYHRRYSTNTSPRWPLAQPMRLLGHNGEINTIQGNLNWMQSRETSLKSPVWCGRENEIRPYGNSKASDSANLDSAAEFLIKSGRSPEEALMILVPEAYKNHPTLSIKYPEVVDFYNYYKGQMEAWDGPALLLFSDGKTVGACLDRNGLRPARYWRTIDNVVYVASEVGVLPMDESKVIAKGRLGPGMMITVDLLSGQVYENTEVKKRVASSYPYGKWVNENLRSLKPVNFLSVTILENEAILRRQQAYGYSSEDVQMVIETMAAQGKEPTFCMGDDIPLAILSQKSHMLYDYFKQRFAQLDSGSSGAVVAQATVNTKPHFQWKLPPPDPSLANSMVSYHTNGSYLT
;
A
#
# COMPACT_ATOMS: atom_id res chain seq x y z
N MET A 1 56.67 -18.28 -15.45
CA MET A 1 57.28 -19.25 -14.53
C MET A 1 56.32 -19.40 -13.36
N SER A 2 55.40 -20.37 -13.39
CA SER A 2 55.56 -21.71 -12.75
C SER A 2 55.95 -21.55 -11.28
N VAL A 3 55.19 -22.03 -10.30
CA VAL A 3 55.06 -23.44 -9.86
C VAL A 3 53.97 -23.42 -8.76
N GLN A 4 52.81 -24.04 -8.97
CA GLN A 4 52.41 -25.40 -8.55
C GLN A 4 52.19 -25.63 -7.04
N SER A 5 50.94 -26.05 -6.80
CA SER A 5 50.37 -26.91 -5.77
C SER A 5 51.25 -27.96 -5.11
N VAL A 6 51.02 -28.17 -3.81
CA VAL A 6 51.42 -29.37 -3.06
C VAL A 6 50.14 -30.11 -2.59
N PRO A 7 49.98 -31.41 -2.87
CA PRO A 7 48.94 -32.26 -2.31
C PRO A 7 49.47 -33.08 -1.11
N GLN A 8 48.60 -33.38 -0.14
CA GLN A 8 48.87 -34.40 0.87
C GLN A 8 47.93 -35.59 0.70
N LEU A 9 48.53 -36.77 0.68
CA LEU A 9 47.95 -38.11 0.61
C LEU A 9 48.61 -38.95 1.72
N LEU A 10 47.90 -40.02 2.13
CA LEU A 10 48.29 -41.13 3.04
C LEU A 10 48.05 -40.85 4.53
N TYR A 11 47.28 -41.66 5.26
CA TYR A 11 47.44 -43.11 5.41
C TYR A 11 46.14 -43.92 5.52
N SER A 12 46.27 -45.18 5.11
CA SER A 12 45.29 -46.27 5.06
C SER A 12 45.55 -47.35 6.13
N ASN A 13 44.63 -48.34 6.16
CA ASN A 13 44.69 -49.71 6.71
C ASN A 13 44.07 -49.88 8.11
N GLY A 14 43.24 -50.90 8.40
CA GLY A 14 42.76 -52.07 7.64
C GLY A 14 41.54 -52.67 8.40
N GLN A 15 40.51 -53.15 7.71
CA GLN A 15 40.28 -54.52 7.20
C GLN A 15 39.68 -55.53 8.18
N SER A 16 38.48 -56.03 7.84
CA SER A 16 38.02 -57.45 7.85
C SER A 16 36.56 -57.51 7.35
N LEU A 17 36.25 -57.73 6.07
CA LEU A 17 35.97 -59.01 5.36
C LEU A 17 34.90 -59.90 6.08
N LYS A 18 33.60 -59.95 5.69
CA LYS A 18 32.86 -60.67 4.58
C LYS A 18 33.00 -62.22 4.62
N PRO A 19 32.10 -63.10 4.07
CA PRO A 19 30.98 -62.91 3.11
C PRO A 19 29.73 -63.87 3.35
N PRO A 20 29.03 -64.49 2.35
CA PRO A 20 27.62 -64.22 1.96
C PRO A 20 26.72 -65.50 1.91
N PHE A 21 25.72 -65.54 1.01
CA PHE A 21 24.70 -66.59 0.68
C PHE A 21 23.30 -66.28 1.25
N SER A 22 22.15 -66.49 0.58
CA SER A 22 21.79 -67.11 -0.70
C SER A 22 20.33 -66.77 -1.04
N SER A 23 19.98 -66.89 -2.32
CA SER A 23 18.63 -66.90 -2.87
C SER A 23 17.74 -68.04 -2.37
N SER A 24 16.47 -67.77 -2.09
CA SER A 24 15.37 -68.75 -2.25
C SER A 24 14.00 -68.08 -2.33
N SER A 25 13.24 -68.51 -3.32
CA SER A 25 11.82 -68.26 -3.59
C SER A 25 10.87 -68.86 -2.54
N SER A 26 9.80 -68.14 -2.18
CA SER A 26 8.48 -68.74 -1.86
C SER A 26 7.36 -67.68 -1.73
N SER A 27 6.44 -67.71 -2.70
CA SER A 27 4.98 -67.62 -2.60
C SER A 27 4.26 -66.91 -1.43
N SER A 28 3.41 -65.97 -1.84
CA SER A 28 1.99 -65.74 -1.43
C SER A 28 1.64 -65.37 0.01
N ALA A 29 1.08 -64.17 0.18
CA ALA A 29 -0.23 -63.99 0.82
C ALA A 29 -0.83 -62.61 0.48
N PHE A 30 -2.05 -62.64 -0.04
CA PHE A 30 -2.93 -61.50 -0.29
C PHE A 30 -3.24 -60.72 0.99
N ALA A 31 -3.21 -59.40 0.93
CA ALA A 31 -4.02 -58.53 1.80
C ALA A 31 -4.40 -57.26 1.02
N SER A 32 -5.60 -57.30 0.45
CA SER A 32 -6.26 -56.16 -0.18
C SER A 32 -6.63 -55.11 0.86
N ASN A 33 -6.17 -53.88 0.71
CA ASN A 33 -6.76 -52.74 1.40
C ASN A 33 -7.20 -51.71 0.34
N ARG A 34 -8.51 -51.68 0.07
CA ARG A 34 -9.15 -50.72 -0.84
C ARG A 34 -9.21 -49.36 -0.15
N GLY A 35 -8.26 -48.49 -0.47
CA GLY A 35 -8.37 -47.04 -0.22
C GLY A 35 -9.09 -46.37 -1.39
N GLY A 36 -10.20 -45.69 -1.11
CA GLY A 36 -11.02 -45.00 -2.10
C GLY A 36 -10.26 -43.89 -2.82
N LEU A 37 -10.22 -43.99 -4.15
CA LEU A 37 -9.87 -42.88 -5.04
C LEU A 37 -11.09 -41.96 -5.18
N LEU A 38 -11.01 -40.77 -4.58
CA LEU A 38 -11.89 -39.65 -4.86
C LEU A 38 -11.46 -39.02 -6.19
N PHE A 39 -12.20 -39.30 -7.25
CA PHE A 39 -12.18 -38.52 -8.49
C PHE A 39 -12.88 -37.19 -8.22
N VAL A 40 -12.19 -36.07 -8.44
CA VAL A 40 -12.80 -34.74 -8.50
C VAL A 40 -12.86 -34.35 -9.96
N ASP A 41 -14.05 -34.44 -10.54
CA ASP A 41 -14.34 -34.00 -11.91
C ASP A 41 -14.53 -32.47 -11.93
N PHE A 42 -13.72 -31.77 -12.70
CA PHE A 42 -13.93 -30.36 -13.05
C PHE A 42 -14.61 -30.31 -14.42
N VAL A 43 -15.94 -30.34 -14.44
CA VAL A 43 -16.72 -30.07 -15.65
C VAL A 43 -17.26 -28.64 -15.60
N GLY A 44 -16.87 -27.86 -16.61
CA GLY A 44 -17.22 -26.47 -16.79
C GLY A 44 -18.73 -26.25 -17.00
N LEU A 45 -19.20 -25.12 -16.46
CA LEU A 45 -20.52 -24.57 -16.72
C LEU A 45 -20.56 -23.96 -18.12
N CYS A 46 -21.08 -24.73 -19.09
CA CYS A 46 -21.70 -24.16 -20.29
C CYS A 46 -23.13 -23.74 -19.95
N CYS A 47 -23.41 -22.45 -20.12
CA CYS A 47 -24.76 -21.91 -20.12
C CYS A 47 -25.58 -22.49 -21.29
N SER A 48 -26.74 -23.06 -20.98
CA SER A 48 -27.84 -23.15 -21.95
C SER A 48 -29.13 -22.72 -21.28
N SER A 49 -29.73 -21.68 -21.83
CA SER A 49 -31.03 -21.14 -21.49
C SER A 49 -32.17 -22.12 -21.74
N SER A 50 -33.12 -22.23 -20.82
CA SER A 50 -34.54 -22.36 -21.17
C SER A 50 -35.46 -21.92 -20.03
N ARG A 51 -36.48 -21.14 -20.41
CA ARG A 51 -37.60 -20.70 -19.59
C ARG A 51 -38.52 -21.91 -19.30
N GLN A 52 -39.08 -22.00 -18.09
CA GLN A 52 -40.53 -21.91 -17.81
C GLN A 52 -40.93 -22.45 -16.41
N THR A 53 -41.64 -21.59 -15.68
CA THR A 53 -42.79 -21.85 -14.78
C THR A 53 -42.81 -23.08 -13.88
N SER A 54 -42.85 -22.86 -12.56
CA SER A 54 -44.06 -23.06 -11.74
C SER A 54 -43.81 -22.79 -10.25
N ARG A 55 -44.79 -22.13 -9.61
CA ARG A 55 -44.89 -21.92 -8.17
C ARG A 55 -45.04 -23.25 -7.43
N LYS A 56 -44.38 -23.40 -6.29
CA LYS A 56 -44.98 -24.02 -5.08
C LYS A 56 -44.26 -23.58 -3.81
N ARG A 57 -45.05 -23.02 -2.89
CA ARG A 57 -44.73 -22.82 -1.46
C ARG A 57 -44.48 -24.18 -0.81
N LEU A 58 -43.58 -24.23 0.15
CA LEU A 58 -43.67 -25.06 1.36
C LEU A 58 -42.71 -24.49 2.41
N GLY A 59 -43.25 -24.17 3.58
CA GLY A 59 -42.48 -23.73 4.74
C GLY A 59 -42.11 -24.89 5.65
N ALA A 60 -41.08 -24.68 6.46
CA ALA A 60 -40.81 -25.38 7.72
C ALA A 60 -39.69 -24.56 8.41
N SER A 61 -39.99 -23.88 9.51
CA SER A 61 -39.96 -24.39 10.89
C SER A 61 -38.53 -24.45 11.43
N SER A 62 -38.24 -23.45 12.27
CA SER A 62 -37.02 -23.25 13.05
C SER A 62 -36.95 -24.20 14.23
N THR A 63 -35.75 -24.65 14.57
CA THR A 63 -35.46 -25.16 15.92
C THR A 63 -34.11 -24.63 16.36
N THR A 64 -34.17 -23.62 17.22
CA THR A 64 -33.07 -23.01 17.98
C THR A 64 -32.61 -23.93 19.11
N GLN A 65 -31.31 -24.15 19.23
CA GLN A 65 -30.68 -24.53 20.51
C GLN A 65 -29.68 -23.44 20.92
N ARG A 66 -29.87 -22.94 22.14
CA ARG A 66 -29.04 -21.95 22.84
C ARG A 66 -27.81 -22.63 23.43
N PHE A 67 -26.65 -21.97 23.34
CA PHE A 67 -25.52 -22.20 24.24
C PHE A 67 -25.22 -20.91 25.01
N HIS A 68 -24.90 -21.07 26.30
CA HIS A 68 -24.73 -20.05 27.31
C HIS A 68 -23.38 -19.31 27.20
N GLY A 69 -23.37 -18.05 27.65
CA GLY A 69 -22.32 -17.06 27.41
C GLY A 69 -21.18 -16.98 28.42
N LEU A 70 -20.19 -16.16 28.05
CA LEU A 70 -19.19 -15.48 28.90
C LEU A 70 -19.00 -14.04 28.33
N PRO A 71 -18.54 -13.07 29.13
CA PRO A 71 -19.07 -11.70 29.10
C PRO A 71 -18.44 -10.82 27.99
N ALA A 72 -19.30 -10.22 27.17
CA ALA A 72 -18.92 -9.14 26.26
C ALA A 72 -18.83 -7.82 27.04
N LYS A 73 -17.74 -7.09 26.86
CA LYS A 73 -17.63 -5.69 27.28
C LYS A 73 -18.73 -4.89 26.58
N ASN A 74 -19.50 -4.14 27.38
CA ASN A 74 -20.60 -3.27 26.94
C ASN A 74 -20.15 -2.35 25.79
N TRP A 75 -20.58 -2.66 24.57
CA TRP A 75 -20.74 -1.67 23.53
C TRP A 75 -22.12 -1.05 23.73
N SER A 76 -22.13 0.21 24.16
CA SER A 76 -23.37 0.99 24.24
C SER A 76 -24.03 0.99 22.86
N SER A 77 -25.27 0.54 22.82
CA SER A 77 -26.13 0.54 21.64
C SER A 77 -26.23 1.96 21.07
N ILE A 78 -25.57 2.20 19.94
CA ILE A 78 -25.76 3.40 19.13
C ILE A 78 -27.18 3.35 18.56
N ARG A 79 -28.05 4.25 19.04
CA ARG A 79 -29.30 4.58 18.37
C ARG A 79 -28.97 5.49 17.20
N ALA A 80 -28.69 4.92 16.04
CA ALA A 80 -28.90 5.63 14.78
C ALA A 80 -30.41 5.74 14.58
N VAL A 81 -30.98 6.90 14.87
CA VAL A 81 -32.39 7.19 14.56
C VAL A 81 -32.50 7.41 13.06
N LEU A 82 -32.91 6.36 12.36
CA LEU A 82 -33.57 6.43 11.07
C LEU A 82 -34.97 7.02 11.29
N ASP A 83 -35.19 8.26 10.85
CA ASP A 83 -36.52 8.72 10.41
C ASP A 83 -36.42 10.04 9.63
N LEU A 84 -35.75 9.96 8.47
CA LEU A 84 -36.06 10.83 7.35
C LEU A 84 -36.49 9.90 6.23
N GLN A 85 -37.79 9.96 5.89
CA GLN A 85 -38.34 9.40 4.66
C GLN A 85 -37.58 9.99 3.47
N ARG A 86 -36.45 9.38 3.09
CA ARG A 86 -35.80 9.65 1.81
C ARG A 86 -36.65 8.98 0.75
N LEU A 87 -37.28 9.81 -0.09
CA LEU A 87 -37.94 9.39 -1.31
C LEU A 87 -36.97 8.50 -2.10
N HIS A 88 -37.33 7.22 -2.24
CA HIS A 88 -36.67 6.28 -3.12
C HIS A 88 -36.89 6.73 -4.57
N ASN A 89 -36.01 7.60 -5.06
CA ASN A 89 -35.68 7.65 -6.48
C ASN A 89 -34.39 6.86 -6.68
N SER A 90 -34.51 5.54 -6.60
CA SER A 90 -33.50 4.65 -7.17
C SER A 90 -33.65 4.72 -8.69
N SER A 91 -33.06 5.74 -9.31
CA SER A 91 -32.55 5.52 -10.66
C SER A 91 -31.45 4.47 -10.51
N GLU A 92 -31.70 3.26 -10.97
CA GLU A 92 -30.65 2.29 -11.27
C GLU A 92 -29.77 2.90 -12.37
N GLN A 93 -28.89 3.83 -12.00
CA GLN A 93 -27.69 4.07 -12.78
C GLN A 93 -26.82 2.83 -12.55
N SER A 94 -26.89 1.89 -13.49
CA SER A 94 -25.88 0.85 -13.59
C SER A 94 -24.55 1.57 -13.82
N SER A 95 -23.81 1.84 -12.74
CA SER A 95 -22.38 2.06 -12.84
C SER A 95 -21.84 0.88 -13.64
N ASP A 96 -21.21 1.13 -14.78
CA ASP A 96 -20.59 0.08 -15.59
C ASP A 96 -19.57 -0.64 -14.71
N SER A 97 -20.02 -1.71 -14.04
CA SER A 97 -19.30 -2.44 -12.99
C SER A 97 -18.31 -3.42 -13.61
N ARG A 98 -17.97 -3.21 -14.89
CA ARG A 98 -16.92 -3.95 -15.55
C ARG A 98 -15.58 -3.56 -14.93
N PRO A 99 -14.80 -4.53 -14.43
CA PRO A 99 -13.46 -4.25 -13.92
C PRO A 99 -12.64 -3.63 -15.06
N LYS A 100 -12.22 -2.39 -14.85
CA LYS A 100 -11.32 -1.67 -15.74
C LYS A 100 -9.88 -1.93 -15.29
N VAL A 101 -9.17 -2.75 -16.06
CA VAL A 101 -7.76 -3.05 -15.83
C VAL A 101 -6.95 -1.75 -15.91
N ALA A 102 -6.05 -1.54 -14.95
CA ALA A 102 -5.20 -0.37 -14.93
C ALA A 102 -4.32 -0.33 -16.19
N ILE A 103 -4.43 0.77 -16.97
CA ILE A 103 -3.70 0.98 -18.22
C ILE A 103 -2.25 1.30 -17.88
N LEU A 104 -1.33 0.63 -18.57
CA LEU A 104 0.08 0.70 -18.25
C LEU A 104 0.71 2.06 -18.59
N ASP A 105 0.30 2.70 -19.69
CA ASP A 105 0.85 3.98 -20.11
C ASP A 105 0.56 5.10 -19.10
N ASP A 106 -0.61 5.06 -18.47
CA ASP A 106 -0.98 6.00 -17.39
C ASP A 106 -0.02 5.86 -16.19
N ILE A 107 0.35 4.61 -15.86
CA ILE A 107 1.21 4.26 -14.71
C ILE A 107 2.68 4.66 -14.93
N ILE A 108 3.21 4.47 -16.15
CA ILE A 108 4.65 4.67 -16.43
C ILE A 108 5.05 6.17 -16.39
N SER A 109 4.08 7.08 -16.51
CA SER A 109 4.35 8.51 -16.71
C SER A 109 4.87 9.27 -15.48
N GLU A 110 4.97 8.66 -14.30
CA GLU A 110 5.30 9.37 -13.04
C GLU A 110 6.26 8.59 -12.13
N ARG A 111 7.53 9.04 -12.00
CA ARG A 111 8.56 8.43 -11.13
C ARG A 111 9.57 9.47 -10.59
N GLY A 112 10.25 9.18 -9.47
CA GLY A 112 11.45 9.93 -9.07
C GLY A 112 12.00 9.67 -7.66
N ALA A 113 13.22 10.15 -7.41
CA ALA A 113 13.90 10.07 -6.12
C ALA A 113 13.69 11.35 -5.31
N CYS A 114 13.13 11.25 -4.10
CA CYS A 114 12.68 12.42 -3.34
C CYS A 114 13.54 12.67 -2.08
N GLY A 115 13.32 13.82 -1.43
CA GLY A 115 13.75 14.08 -0.05
C GLY A 115 12.55 14.13 0.88
N VAL A 116 12.62 13.49 2.06
CA VAL A 116 11.48 13.41 2.98
C VAL A 116 11.95 13.33 4.43
N GLY A 117 11.14 13.84 5.36
CA GLY A 117 11.38 13.70 6.80
C GLY A 117 10.21 14.17 7.66
N PHE A 118 10.32 13.93 8.96
CA PHE A 118 9.44 14.53 9.97
C PHE A 118 10.21 15.08 11.17
N ILE A 119 9.57 16.01 11.86
CA ILE A 119 9.97 16.56 13.15
C ILE A 119 8.79 16.40 14.10
N ALA A 120 9.00 15.92 15.32
CA ALA A 120 7.94 15.69 16.29
C ALA A 120 8.39 16.02 17.71
N ASN A 121 7.60 16.82 18.44
CA ASN A 121 7.81 17.10 19.85
C ASN A 121 7.04 16.09 20.71
N LEU A 122 7.76 15.37 21.58
CA LEU A 122 7.23 14.30 22.42
C LEU A 122 6.30 14.80 23.54
N GLU A 123 6.35 16.09 23.88
CA GLU A 123 5.43 16.70 24.85
C GLU A 123 4.15 17.21 24.21
N ASN A 124 3.96 16.97 22.91
CA ASN A 124 2.84 17.45 22.11
C ASN A 124 2.67 18.98 22.14
N LYS A 125 3.77 19.71 22.39
CA LYS A 125 3.74 21.17 22.47
C LYS A 125 3.84 21.77 21.07
N ALA A 126 2.75 22.40 20.63
CA ALA A 126 2.72 23.10 19.35
C ALA A 126 3.67 24.32 19.37
N SER A 127 4.57 24.37 18.40
CA SER A 127 5.55 25.46 18.27
C SER A 127 5.73 25.88 16.82
N HIS A 128 5.91 27.19 16.60
CA HIS A 128 6.27 27.71 15.29
C HIS A 128 7.73 27.37 14.92
N GLN A 129 8.58 27.06 15.91
CA GLN A 129 9.94 26.60 15.66
C GLN A 129 9.96 25.29 14.86
N ILE A 130 9.01 24.39 15.11
CA ILE A 130 8.89 23.12 14.36
C ILE A 130 8.62 23.38 12.88
N ILE A 131 7.85 24.43 12.57
CA ILE A 131 7.58 24.85 11.19
C ILE A 131 8.85 25.43 10.55
N LYS A 132 9.56 26.32 11.26
CA LYS A 132 10.83 26.89 10.79
C LYS A 132 11.88 25.82 10.52
N ASP A 133 12.00 24.86 11.43
CA ASP A 133 12.92 23.73 11.29
C ASP A 133 12.50 22.85 10.10
N ALA A 134 11.22 22.52 9.95
CA ALA A 134 10.77 21.70 8.83
C ALA A 134 10.98 22.38 7.46
N LEU A 135 10.78 23.70 7.37
CA LEU A 135 11.08 24.48 6.15
C LEU A 135 12.58 24.55 5.87
N THR A 136 13.41 24.67 6.91
CA THR A 136 14.88 24.64 6.77
C THR A 136 15.33 23.27 6.26
N ALA A 137 14.82 22.20 6.87
CA ALA A 137 15.12 20.83 6.47
C ALA A 137 14.63 20.52 5.04
N LEU A 138 13.46 21.03 4.66
CA LEU A 138 12.94 20.95 3.30
C LEU A 138 13.88 21.65 2.31
N GLY A 139 14.38 22.84 2.64
CA GLY A 139 15.39 23.58 1.87
C GLY A 139 16.66 22.78 1.63
N CYS A 140 17.16 22.07 2.66
CA CYS A 140 18.31 21.18 2.54
C CYS A 140 18.07 19.97 1.62
N MET A 141 16.82 19.66 1.25
CA MET A 141 16.49 18.57 0.32
C MET A 141 16.39 19.03 -1.15
N GLU A 142 16.70 20.28 -1.49
CA GLU A 142 16.53 20.79 -2.85
C GLU A 142 17.37 20.01 -3.89
N HIS A 143 18.56 19.52 -3.52
CA HIS A 143 19.39 18.68 -4.41
C HIS A 143 18.80 17.29 -4.68
N ARG A 144 17.75 16.89 -3.95
CA ARG A 144 16.94 15.69 -4.20
C ARG A 144 15.63 16.00 -4.92
N GLY A 145 15.38 17.26 -5.26
CA GLY A 145 14.22 17.69 -6.01
C GLY A 145 14.53 17.88 -7.49
N GLY A 146 13.48 17.84 -8.31
CA GLY A 146 13.58 18.23 -9.71
C GLY A 146 12.95 19.60 -9.97
N CYS A 147 13.35 20.22 -11.07
CA CYS A 147 12.81 21.46 -11.57
C CYS A 147 12.35 21.29 -13.02
N GLY A 148 11.30 22.03 -13.39
CA GLY A 148 10.80 22.11 -14.74
C GLY A 148 11.77 22.85 -15.67
N ALA A 149 11.38 22.93 -16.95
CA ALA A 149 12.24 23.47 -18.00
C ALA A 149 12.58 24.97 -17.86
N ASP A 150 11.89 25.70 -16.98
CA ASP A 150 12.19 27.11 -16.65
C ASP A 150 13.25 27.26 -15.55
N ASN A 151 13.77 26.16 -15.00
CA ASN A 151 14.69 26.10 -13.86
C ASN A 151 14.17 26.79 -12.59
N ASP A 152 12.86 27.04 -12.49
CA ASP A 152 12.26 27.73 -11.35
C ASP A 152 11.02 27.00 -10.81
N SER A 153 10.18 26.45 -11.68
CA SER A 153 9.03 25.63 -11.30
C SER A 153 9.51 24.31 -10.71
N GLY A 154 9.34 24.09 -9.41
CA GLY A 154 9.72 22.83 -8.78
C GLY A 154 8.74 21.69 -9.04
N ASP A 155 9.23 20.45 -9.11
CA ASP A 155 8.43 19.23 -9.31
C ASP A 155 7.45 18.90 -8.18
N GLY A 156 7.49 19.66 -7.09
CA GLY A 156 6.60 19.53 -5.96
C GLY A 156 7.35 19.66 -4.63
N SER A 157 6.79 20.44 -3.71
CA SER A 157 7.19 20.46 -2.32
C SER A 157 5.97 20.69 -1.42
N GLY A 158 6.05 20.26 -0.18
CA GLY A 158 4.96 20.43 0.76
C GLY A 158 5.28 20.09 2.20
N LEU A 159 4.34 20.46 3.05
CA LEU A 159 4.38 20.32 4.49
C LEU A 159 3.00 19.85 5.01
N MET A 160 2.99 18.78 5.80
CA MET A 160 1.84 18.33 6.58
C MET A 160 2.09 18.64 8.05
N THR A 161 1.07 19.17 8.73
CA THR A 161 1.13 19.62 10.12
C THR A 161 -0.18 19.31 10.84
N SER A 162 -0.21 19.50 12.16
CA SER A 162 -1.49 19.64 12.86
C SER A 162 -2.17 20.95 12.44
N ILE A 163 -3.49 21.00 12.51
CA ILE A 163 -4.24 22.21 12.19
C ILE A 163 -3.83 23.40 13.11
N PRO A 164 -3.34 24.53 12.55
CA PRO A 164 -2.96 25.72 13.31
C PRO A 164 -4.19 26.55 13.71
N TRP A 165 -4.96 26.04 14.67
CA TRP A 165 -6.22 26.65 15.09
C TRP A 165 -6.10 28.11 15.53
N ASP A 166 -4.98 28.52 16.12
CA ASP A 166 -4.79 29.92 16.56
C ASP A 166 -4.77 30.89 15.35
N LEU A 167 -4.15 30.49 14.24
CA LEU A 167 -4.13 31.24 13.00
C LEU A 167 -5.53 31.35 12.38
N PHE A 168 -6.28 30.23 12.36
CA PHE A 168 -7.62 30.21 11.79
C PHE A 168 -8.64 30.96 12.64
N ASN A 169 -8.55 30.87 13.96
CA ASN A 169 -9.41 31.64 14.86
C ASN A 169 -9.12 33.14 14.82
N ASN A 170 -7.86 33.54 14.61
CA ASN A 170 -7.52 34.94 14.35
C ASN A 170 -8.20 35.45 13.06
N TRP A 171 -8.16 34.65 12.00
CA TRP A 171 -8.86 34.97 10.74
C TRP A 171 -10.39 35.01 10.93
N ALA A 172 -10.97 34.01 11.59
CA ALA A 172 -12.42 33.92 11.83
C ALA A 172 -12.94 35.16 12.57
N ASN A 173 -12.25 35.57 13.64
CA ASN A 173 -12.58 36.77 14.41
C ASN A 173 -12.59 38.04 13.53
N LYS A 174 -11.60 38.19 12.65
CA LYS A 174 -11.53 39.32 11.70
C LYS A 174 -12.68 39.32 10.67
N GLN A 175 -13.25 38.16 10.37
CA GLN A 175 -14.40 38.01 9.48
C GLN A 175 -15.76 38.03 10.20
N GLY A 176 -15.78 38.19 11.53
CA GLY A 176 -17.02 38.11 12.32
C GLY A 176 -17.58 36.68 12.44
N ILE A 177 -16.77 35.66 12.19
CA ILE A 177 -17.13 34.24 12.34
C ILE A 177 -16.82 33.82 13.79
N ALA A 178 -17.70 33.02 14.38
CA ALA A 178 -17.49 32.45 15.71
C ALA A 178 -16.21 31.60 15.77
N PHE A 179 -15.63 31.51 16.96
CA PHE A 179 -14.45 30.67 17.19
C PHE A 179 -14.73 29.22 16.80
N PHE A 180 -13.79 28.59 16.10
CA PHE A 180 -13.89 27.20 15.68
C PHE A 180 -13.66 26.26 16.85
N ASP A 181 -14.64 25.39 17.11
CA ASP A 181 -14.46 24.27 18.01
C ASP A 181 -13.58 23.21 17.34
N LYS A 182 -12.38 22.99 17.89
CA LYS A 182 -11.37 22.07 17.35
C LYS A 182 -11.86 20.62 17.27
N LEU A 183 -12.80 20.22 18.12
CA LEU A 183 -13.32 18.85 18.17
C LEU A 183 -14.36 18.60 17.07
N HIS A 184 -15.17 19.61 16.75
CA HIS A 184 -16.31 19.47 15.83
C HIS A 184 -16.13 20.25 14.52
N THR A 185 -14.95 20.81 14.27
CA THR A 185 -14.64 21.55 13.04
C THR A 185 -13.57 20.83 12.24
N GLY A 186 -13.82 20.66 10.95
CA GLY A 186 -12.89 20.12 9.97
C GLY A 186 -12.49 21.19 8.97
N ILE A 187 -11.31 21.04 8.40
CA ILE A 187 -10.77 21.97 7.41
C ILE A 187 -10.41 21.20 6.14
N GLY A 188 -10.99 21.62 5.02
CA GLY A 188 -10.59 21.16 3.70
C GLY A 188 -9.61 22.14 3.08
N MET A 189 -8.39 21.71 2.78
CA MET A 189 -7.47 22.43 1.90
C MET A 189 -7.72 21.96 0.46
N VAL A 190 -8.26 22.85 -0.37
CA VAL A 190 -8.84 22.48 -1.68
C VAL A 190 -8.22 23.31 -2.80
N PHE A 191 -7.81 22.62 -3.85
CA PHE A 191 -7.53 23.20 -5.15
C PHE A 191 -8.80 23.21 -5.97
N LEU A 192 -9.14 24.39 -6.48
CA LEU A 192 -10.33 24.65 -7.27
C LEU A 192 -9.97 25.21 -8.65
N PRO A 193 -10.91 25.18 -9.61
CA PRO A 193 -10.72 25.76 -10.93
C PRO A 193 -10.23 27.21 -10.88
N LYS A 194 -9.36 27.59 -11.83
CA LYS A 194 -8.90 28.98 -12.00
C LYS A 194 -10.02 29.94 -12.37
N ASP A 195 -10.95 29.47 -13.20
CA ASP A 195 -12.11 30.25 -13.64
C ASP A 195 -13.12 30.45 -12.50
N ASP A 196 -13.55 31.71 -12.30
CA ASP A 196 -14.41 32.08 -11.19
C ASP A 196 -15.82 31.47 -11.26
N ASN A 197 -16.35 31.22 -12.46
CA ASN A 197 -17.67 30.61 -12.62
C ASN A 197 -17.60 29.12 -12.30
N LEU A 198 -16.61 28.42 -12.85
CA LEU A 198 -16.35 27.01 -12.52
C LEU A 198 -16.02 26.82 -11.03
N MET A 199 -15.30 27.76 -10.41
CA MET A 199 -15.06 27.74 -8.97
C MET A 199 -16.35 27.87 -8.17
N LYS A 200 -17.28 28.76 -8.56
CA LYS A 200 -18.59 28.90 -7.89
C LYS A 200 -19.43 27.63 -8.01
N GLU A 201 -19.44 27.00 -9.19
CA GLU A 201 -20.10 25.71 -9.42
C GLU A 201 -19.52 24.62 -8.52
N ALA A 202 -18.18 24.49 -8.49
CA ALA A 202 -17.49 23.54 -7.63
C ALA A 202 -17.79 23.77 -6.14
N LYS A 203 -17.75 25.02 -5.66
CA LYS A 203 -18.10 25.37 -4.28
C LYS A 203 -19.57 25.03 -3.96
N SER A 204 -20.49 25.30 -4.89
CA SER A 204 -21.90 24.96 -4.73
C SER A 204 -22.14 23.46 -4.59
N ALA A 205 -21.48 22.66 -5.43
CA ALA A 205 -21.53 21.19 -5.35
C ALA A 205 -20.99 20.68 -4.01
N ILE A 206 -19.84 21.21 -3.56
CA ILE A 206 -19.23 20.87 -2.26
C ILE A 206 -20.18 21.20 -1.10
N ILE A 207 -20.74 22.42 -1.07
CA ILE A 207 -21.68 22.84 -0.01
C ILE A 207 -22.92 21.96 -0.01
N SER A 208 -23.45 21.62 -1.19
CA SER A 208 -24.63 20.76 -1.32
C SER A 208 -24.39 19.38 -0.71
N ILE A 209 -23.25 18.75 -1.01
CA ILE A 209 -22.91 17.43 -0.49
C ILE A 209 -22.68 17.47 1.03
N PHE A 210 -21.92 18.46 1.53
CA PHE A 210 -21.77 18.63 2.98
C PHE A 210 -23.12 18.76 3.69
N ARG A 211 -24.03 19.59 3.16
CA ARG A 211 -25.38 19.74 3.73
C ARG A 211 -26.18 18.45 3.69
N GLN A 212 -26.10 17.67 2.61
CA GLN A 212 -26.79 16.38 2.47
C GLN A 212 -26.30 15.35 3.50
N GLU A 213 -25.02 15.40 3.84
CA GLU A 213 -24.38 14.57 4.87
C GLU A 213 -24.56 15.14 6.30
N GLY A 214 -25.22 16.30 6.44
CA GLY A 214 -25.51 16.91 7.73
C GLY A 214 -24.35 17.71 8.33
N LEU A 215 -23.39 18.13 7.49
CA LEU A 215 -22.31 19.05 7.83
C LEU A 215 -22.72 20.48 7.48
N GLU A 216 -22.37 21.41 8.36
CA GLU A 216 -22.57 22.84 8.14
C GLU A 216 -21.28 23.48 7.63
N VAL A 217 -21.33 24.16 6.49
CA VAL A 217 -20.20 24.95 6.00
C VAL A 217 -20.17 26.28 6.74
N LEU A 218 -19.14 26.49 7.56
CA LEU A 218 -18.96 27.69 8.38
C LEU A 218 -18.38 28.87 7.58
N GLY A 219 -17.56 28.57 6.57
CA GLY A 219 -16.95 29.61 5.75
C GLY A 219 -15.92 29.10 4.75
N TRP A 220 -15.56 29.98 3.83
CA TRP A 220 -14.49 29.79 2.87
C TRP A 220 -13.40 30.85 3.08
N ARG A 221 -12.14 30.42 3.08
CA ARG A 221 -10.98 31.28 3.21
C ARG A 221 -10.09 31.13 1.98
N PRO A 222 -9.91 32.19 1.18
CA PRO A 222 -8.82 32.24 0.22
C PRO A 222 -7.49 32.13 0.96
N VAL A 223 -6.63 31.20 0.55
CA VAL A 223 -5.33 31.02 1.20
C VAL A 223 -4.42 32.17 0.78
N PRO A 224 -3.82 32.93 1.73
CA PRO A 224 -2.97 34.05 1.39
C PRO A 224 -1.64 33.54 0.81
N VAL A 225 -1.39 33.87 -0.46
CA VAL A 225 -0.23 33.40 -1.22
C VAL A 225 0.50 34.52 -1.95
N ASP A 226 1.80 34.35 -2.15
CA ASP A 226 2.64 35.19 -3.01
C ASP A 226 2.85 34.52 -4.38
N THR A 227 2.10 34.94 -5.39
CA THR A 227 2.25 34.36 -6.74
C THR A 227 3.51 34.82 -7.47
N SER A 228 4.19 35.87 -6.99
CA SER A 228 5.37 36.44 -7.66
C SER A 228 6.57 35.50 -7.63
N VAL A 229 6.65 34.64 -6.60
CA VAL A 229 7.74 33.66 -6.41
C VAL A 229 7.50 32.32 -7.12
N VAL A 230 6.38 32.17 -7.83
CA VAL A 230 6.04 30.93 -8.53
C VAL A 230 6.63 30.94 -9.94
N GLY A 231 7.38 29.90 -10.30
CA GLY A 231 7.90 29.71 -11.65
C GLY A 231 6.82 29.72 -12.73
N TYR A 232 7.21 30.04 -13.97
CA TYR A 232 6.28 30.27 -15.07
C TYR A 232 5.36 29.08 -15.31
N TYR A 233 5.90 27.88 -15.47
CA TYR A 233 5.09 26.70 -15.75
C TYR A 233 4.17 26.32 -14.60
N ALA A 234 4.65 26.42 -13.35
CA ALA A 234 3.83 26.17 -12.17
C ALA A 234 2.68 27.18 -12.05
N ARG A 235 2.92 28.44 -12.41
CA ARG A 235 1.91 29.51 -12.42
C ARG A 235 0.82 29.23 -13.47
N GLU A 236 1.20 28.73 -14.65
CA GLU A 236 0.25 28.36 -15.71
C GLU A 236 -0.72 27.24 -15.28
N THR A 237 -0.32 26.35 -14.37
CA THR A 237 -1.19 25.28 -13.85
C THR A 237 -1.71 25.52 -12.42
N MET A 238 -1.40 26.68 -11.83
CA MET A 238 -1.73 27.01 -10.43
C MET A 238 -3.25 27.02 -10.15
N PRO A 239 -3.78 26.19 -9.25
CA PRO A 239 -5.19 26.20 -8.93
C PRO A 239 -5.57 27.42 -8.08
N ASN A 240 -6.87 27.69 -7.97
CA ASN A 240 -7.39 28.54 -6.90
C ASN A 240 -7.30 27.77 -5.58
N ILE A 241 -6.48 28.26 -4.65
CA ILE A 241 -6.23 27.60 -3.37
C ILE A 241 -7.18 28.18 -2.32
N GLN A 242 -8.06 27.34 -1.79
CA GLN A 242 -9.11 27.73 -0.85
C GLN A 242 -9.15 26.77 0.33
N GLN A 243 -9.55 27.27 1.48
CA GLN A 243 -9.87 26.48 2.66
C GLN A 243 -11.37 26.54 2.93
N VAL A 244 -11.99 25.40 3.20
CA VAL A 244 -13.38 25.29 3.63
C VAL A 244 -13.44 24.79 5.07
N PHE A 245 -14.21 25.49 5.91
CA PHE A 245 -14.44 25.14 7.30
C PHE A 245 -15.80 24.47 7.42
N VAL A 246 -15.85 23.28 7.99
CA VAL A 246 -17.08 22.50 8.13
C VAL A 246 -17.28 22.04 9.56
N ARG A 247 -18.50 22.17 10.07
CA ARG A 247 -18.90 21.68 11.39
C ARG A 247 -19.73 20.42 11.24
N VAL A 248 -19.34 19.36 11.93
CA VAL A 248 -20.18 18.17 12.04
C VAL A 248 -21.16 18.40 13.20
N VAL A 249 -22.45 18.34 12.90
CA VAL A 249 -23.52 18.65 13.86
C VAL A 249 -23.89 17.42 14.71
N LYS A 250 -23.49 16.22 14.29
CA LYS A 250 -24.10 14.95 14.74
C LYS A 250 -23.24 14.02 15.60
N ASP A 251 -21.92 14.13 15.59
CA ASP A 251 -21.04 13.11 16.20
C ASP A 251 -20.13 13.68 17.30
N GLU A 252 -20.10 13.00 18.44
CA GLU A 252 -19.24 13.34 19.59
C GLU A 252 -17.87 12.62 19.54
N ASN A 253 -17.68 11.63 18.66
CA ASN A 253 -16.45 10.85 18.54
C ASN A 253 -15.58 11.33 17.36
N VAL A 254 -14.33 11.68 17.66
CA VAL A 254 -13.33 12.19 16.69
C VAL A 254 -13.01 11.20 15.56
N ASP A 255 -12.97 9.89 15.83
CA ASP A 255 -12.65 8.92 14.76
C ASP A 255 -13.84 8.71 13.82
N ASP A 256 -15.05 8.95 14.31
CA ASP A 256 -16.27 8.97 13.49
C ASP A 256 -16.29 10.25 12.64
N PHE A 257 -15.86 11.39 13.22
CA PHE A 257 -15.70 12.65 12.50
C PHE A 257 -14.77 12.54 11.28
N GLU A 258 -13.58 12.00 11.48
CA GLU A 258 -12.59 11.81 10.41
C GLU A 258 -13.10 10.88 9.29
N ARG A 259 -13.96 9.92 9.63
CA ARG A 259 -14.59 9.01 8.66
C ARG A 259 -15.69 9.69 7.87
N GLU A 260 -16.52 10.52 8.53
CA GLU A 260 -17.55 11.31 7.85
C GLU A 260 -16.92 12.30 6.85
N LEU A 261 -15.82 12.95 7.22
CA LEU A 261 -15.05 13.78 6.30
C LEU A 261 -14.49 12.98 5.10
N TYR A 262 -13.96 11.78 5.35
CA TYR A 262 -13.50 10.89 4.29
C TYR A 262 -14.65 10.55 3.33
N ILE A 263 -15.81 10.15 3.84
CA ILE A 263 -16.98 9.82 3.02
C ILE A 263 -17.43 11.04 2.21
N CYS A 264 -17.55 12.21 2.85
CA CYS A 264 -17.91 13.46 2.17
C CYS A 264 -16.94 13.76 1.01
N ARG A 265 -15.63 13.63 1.24
CA ARG A 265 -14.63 13.82 0.19
C ARG A 265 -14.83 12.84 -0.97
N LYS A 266 -15.04 11.55 -0.70
CA LYS A 266 -15.28 10.54 -1.74
C LYS A 266 -16.55 10.83 -2.54
N LEU A 267 -17.63 11.27 -1.87
CA LEU A 267 -18.87 11.66 -2.53
C LEU A 267 -18.68 12.89 -3.42
N ILE A 268 -17.94 13.90 -2.95
CA ILE A 268 -17.59 15.09 -3.72
C ILE A 268 -16.74 14.72 -4.94
N GLU A 269 -15.69 13.91 -4.76
CA GLU A 269 -14.83 13.44 -5.86
C GLU A 269 -15.66 12.68 -6.92
N ARG A 270 -16.60 11.83 -6.48
CA ARG A 270 -17.50 11.10 -7.37
C ARG A 270 -18.42 12.04 -8.13
N ALA A 271 -19.05 13.00 -7.45
CA ALA A 271 -19.93 13.98 -8.10
C ALA A 271 -19.15 14.82 -9.12
N ALA A 272 -17.95 15.26 -8.77
CA ALA A 272 -17.08 16.04 -9.64
C ALA A 272 -16.64 15.28 -10.90
N SER A 273 -16.57 13.94 -10.87
CA SER A 273 -16.08 13.13 -12.01
C SER A 273 -16.90 13.28 -13.31
N SER A 274 -18.16 13.70 -13.19
CA SER A 274 -19.06 13.95 -14.33
C SER A 274 -19.08 15.41 -14.79
N GLU A 275 -18.39 16.29 -14.06
CA GLU A 275 -18.44 17.74 -14.27
C GLU A 275 -17.22 18.23 -15.07
N ALA A 276 -17.41 19.26 -15.89
CA ALA A 276 -16.33 19.83 -16.71
C ALA A 276 -15.16 20.37 -15.87
N TRP A 277 -15.44 20.86 -14.67
CA TRP A 277 -14.46 21.37 -13.72
C TRP A 277 -13.81 20.28 -12.85
N GLY A 278 -14.31 19.04 -12.91
CA GLY A 278 -13.93 17.97 -11.99
C GLY A 278 -12.44 17.65 -11.94
N ASN A 279 -11.76 17.71 -13.09
CA ASN A 279 -10.32 17.45 -13.19
C ASN A 279 -9.45 18.53 -12.50
N GLN A 280 -10.03 19.69 -12.16
CA GLN A 280 -9.36 20.78 -11.46
C GLN A 280 -9.67 20.81 -9.95
N LEU A 281 -10.61 19.98 -9.48
CA LEU A 281 -10.91 19.82 -8.06
C LEU A 281 -9.92 18.83 -7.43
N TYR A 282 -9.25 19.24 -6.36
CA TYR A 282 -8.43 18.32 -5.57
C TYR A 282 -8.38 18.73 -4.09
N PHE A 283 -8.76 17.81 -3.20
CA PHE A 283 -8.55 17.97 -1.77
C PHE A 283 -7.13 17.53 -1.40
N CYS A 284 -6.30 18.48 -0.97
CA CYS A 284 -4.98 18.20 -0.39
C CYS A 284 -5.13 17.51 0.96
N SER A 285 -6.07 18.00 1.78
CA SER A 285 -6.48 17.41 3.04
C SER A 285 -7.93 17.79 3.32
N LEU A 286 -8.66 16.94 4.05
CA LEU A 286 -9.95 17.26 4.66
C LEU A 286 -10.00 16.52 5.99
N SER A 287 -9.70 17.21 7.09
CA SER A 287 -9.49 16.61 8.41
C SER A 287 -9.78 17.61 9.55
N ASN A 288 -10.01 17.15 10.77
CA ASN A 288 -9.93 17.96 12.00
C ASN A 288 -8.58 17.84 12.73
N GLN A 289 -7.68 16.97 12.28
CA GLN A 289 -6.37 16.77 12.89
C GLN A 289 -5.25 17.41 12.07
N THR A 290 -5.25 17.16 10.77
CA THR A 290 -4.10 17.47 9.90
C THR A 290 -4.46 18.44 8.78
N ILE A 291 -3.46 19.19 8.32
CA ILE A 291 -3.57 20.03 7.13
C ILE A 291 -2.30 19.96 6.29
N VAL A 292 -2.46 20.02 4.97
CA VAL A 292 -1.35 19.89 4.01
C VAL A 292 -1.23 21.15 3.17
N TYR A 293 -0.06 21.81 3.26
CA TYR A 293 0.32 22.93 2.40
C TYR A 293 1.34 22.43 1.38
N LYS A 294 0.98 22.40 0.08
CA LYS A 294 1.85 21.84 -0.96
C LYS A 294 1.63 22.52 -2.31
N GLY A 295 2.62 22.45 -3.19
CA GLY A 295 2.49 22.99 -4.54
C GLY A 295 3.66 22.62 -5.44
N MET A 296 3.59 23.04 -6.71
CA MET A 296 4.66 22.84 -7.71
C MET A 296 5.75 23.88 -7.53
N LEU A 297 6.43 23.81 -6.38
CA LEU A 297 7.37 24.82 -5.89
C LEU A 297 8.68 24.16 -5.51
N ARG A 298 9.79 24.89 -5.67
CA ARG A 298 11.08 24.54 -5.05
C ARG A 298 10.95 24.57 -3.53
N SER A 299 11.80 23.83 -2.83
CA SER A 299 11.77 23.71 -1.38
C SER A 299 11.84 25.06 -0.66
N GLU A 300 12.77 25.92 -1.07
CA GLU A 300 12.96 27.26 -0.49
C GLU A 300 11.79 28.22 -0.73
N VAL A 301 10.98 27.95 -1.77
CA VAL A 301 9.87 28.81 -2.18
C VAL A 301 8.62 28.51 -1.36
N LEU A 302 8.42 27.30 -0.85
CA LEU A 302 7.19 26.89 -0.16
C LEU A 302 6.81 27.84 1.00
N GLY A 303 7.76 28.16 1.87
CA GLY A 303 7.55 29.06 3.00
C GLY A 303 7.30 30.51 2.58
N ARG A 304 7.84 30.93 1.43
CA ARG A 304 7.63 32.28 0.87
C ARG A 304 6.26 32.40 0.19
N PHE A 305 5.87 31.36 -0.53
CA PHE A 305 4.62 31.28 -1.27
C PHE A 305 3.41 31.30 -0.33
N TYR A 306 3.42 30.50 0.75
CA TYR A 306 2.30 30.48 1.71
C TYR A 306 2.55 31.41 2.88
N PHE A 307 1.89 32.57 2.91
CA PHE A 307 2.06 33.55 4.00
C PHE A 307 1.66 32.99 5.37
N ASP A 308 0.74 32.02 5.42
CA ASP A 308 0.39 31.33 6.65
C ASP A 308 1.61 30.69 7.34
N LEU A 309 2.52 30.10 6.57
CA LEU A 309 3.71 29.41 7.10
C LEU A 309 4.76 30.38 7.69
N GLN A 310 4.63 31.68 7.44
CA GLN A 310 5.49 32.72 8.01
C GLN A 310 4.91 33.32 9.29
N SER A 311 3.65 33.02 9.61
CA SER A 311 2.99 33.57 10.78
C SER A 311 3.40 32.85 12.06
N ASP A 312 3.78 33.59 13.10
CA ASP A 312 4.04 33.03 14.44
C ASP A 312 2.80 32.37 15.08
N LEU A 313 1.60 32.61 14.54
CA LEU A 313 0.36 31.92 14.92
C LEU A 313 0.28 30.50 14.35
N TYR A 314 1.09 30.17 13.35
CA TYR A 314 1.15 28.82 12.80
C TYR A 314 2.03 27.95 13.68
N LYS A 315 1.40 27.21 14.59
CA LYS A 315 2.07 26.30 15.52
C LYS A 315 1.60 24.88 15.30
N SER A 316 2.52 23.93 15.37
CA SER A 316 2.24 22.50 15.25
C SER A 316 3.18 21.70 16.16
N PRO A 317 2.77 20.56 16.76
CA PRO A 317 3.64 19.70 17.55
C PRO A 317 4.46 18.74 16.67
N PHE A 318 4.08 18.57 15.41
CA PHE A 318 4.82 17.79 14.42
C PHE A 318 4.79 18.44 13.04
N ALA A 319 5.69 18.05 12.15
CA ALA A 319 5.63 18.39 10.74
C ALA A 319 6.25 17.29 9.89
N ILE A 320 5.59 16.92 8.79
CA ILE A 320 6.16 16.06 7.73
C ILE A 320 6.43 16.93 6.52
N TYR A 321 7.64 16.89 5.99
CA TYR A 321 8.04 17.64 4.79
C TYR A 321 8.44 16.68 3.67
N HIS A 322 8.18 17.10 2.43
CA HIS A 322 8.54 16.32 1.25
C HIS A 322 8.98 17.24 0.10
N ARG A 323 10.07 16.85 -0.58
CA ARG A 323 10.55 17.42 -1.84
C ARG A 323 10.54 16.35 -2.92
N ARG A 324 9.78 16.58 -3.98
CA ARG A 324 9.57 15.64 -5.08
C ARG A 324 10.59 15.83 -6.21
N TYR A 325 10.93 14.72 -6.86
CA TYR A 325 11.56 14.66 -8.19
C TYR A 325 10.63 13.91 -9.14
N SER A 326 10.52 14.37 -10.37
CA SER A 326 9.63 13.86 -11.41
C SER A 326 10.41 13.56 -12.69
N THR A 327 10.02 12.52 -13.40
CA THR A 327 10.44 12.30 -14.80
C THR A 327 9.62 13.14 -15.81
N ASN A 328 8.55 13.79 -15.35
CA ASN A 328 7.71 14.68 -16.16
C ASN A 328 8.06 16.16 -15.92
N THR A 329 8.15 16.92 -17.01
CA THR A 329 8.45 18.37 -17.03
C THR A 329 7.22 19.28 -16.89
N SER A 330 6.00 18.74 -17.01
CA SER A 330 4.75 19.50 -16.90
C SER A 330 4.21 19.48 -15.46
N PRO A 331 4.11 20.64 -14.78
CA PRO A 331 3.77 20.68 -13.38
C PRO A 331 2.29 20.43 -13.12
N ARG A 332 1.98 19.45 -12.25
CA ARG A 332 0.61 19.13 -11.81
C ARG A 332 0.51 19.22 -10.29
N TRP A 333 -0.10 20.30 -9.81
CA TRP A 333 -0.22 20.63 -8.38
C TRP A 333 -0.72 19.51 -7.47
N PRO A 334 -1.72 18.70 -7.86
CA PRO A 334 -2.16 17.55 -7.05
C PRO A 334 -1.08 16.52 -6.73
N LEU A 335 -0.03 16.40 -7.56
CA LEU A 335 1.01 15.38 -7.44
C LEU A 335 2.13 15.74 -6.45
N ALA A 336 2.21 17.01 -6.03
CA ALA A 336 3.09 17.39 -4.94
C ALA A 336 2.73 16.58 -3.68
N GLN A 337 3.71 16.38 -2.80
CA GLN A 337 3.56 15.65 -1.56
C GLN A 337 3.91 16.55 -0.36
N PRO A 338 3.46 16.24 0.88
CA PRO A 338 2.73 15.04 1.31
C PRO A 338 1.34 14.85 0.67
N MET A 339 0.86 13.61 0.73
CA MET A 339 -0.53 13.24 0.45
C MET A 339 -1.39 13.46 1.72
N ARG A 340 -2.46 12.69 1.94
CA ARG A 340 -3.39 12.95 3.07
C ARG A 340 -2.86 12.36 4.36
N LEU A 341 -2.16 11.23 4.26
CA LEU A 341 -1.53 10.54 5.39
C LEU A 341 -0.04 10.32 5.14
N LEU A 342 0.38 10.13 3.88
CA LEU A 342 1.73 9.70 3.55
C LEU A 342 2.59 10.77 2.86
N GLY A 343 3.87 10.80 3.19
CA GLY A 343 4.95 11.28 2.33
C GLY A 343 5.81 10.09 1.89
N HIS A 344 5.95 9.89 0.58
CA HIS A 344 6.63 8.74 -0.01
C HIS A 344 7.87 9.17 -0.80
N ASN A 345 9.02 8.68 -0.39
CA ASN A 345 10.25 8.72 -1.17
C ASN A 345 10.53 7.34 -1.73
N GLY A 346 10.28 7.14 -3.02
CA GLY A 346 10.31 5.80 -3.59
C GLY A 346 9.52 5.64 -4.87
N GLU A 347 9.41 4.39 -5.32
CA GLU A 347 8.56 3.96 -6.44
C GLU A 347 7.94 2.61 -6.09
N ILE A 348 6.63 2.46 -6.29
CA ILE A 348 5.94 1.17 -6.14
C ILE A 348 5.95 0.42 -7.49
N ASN A 349 6.87 -0.53 -7.63
CA ASN A 349 7.06 -1.25 -8.89
C ASN A 349 5.98 -2.34 -9.15
N THR A 350 5.20 -2.71 -8.13
CA THR A 350 4.07 -3.65 -8.26
C THR A 350 2.71 -2.97 -8.50
N ILE A 351 2.67 -1.65 -8.70
CA ILE A 351 1.45 -0.84 -8.68
C ILE A 351 0.33 -1.35 -9.60
N GLN A 352 0.64 -1.80 -10.81
CA GLN A 352 -0.38 -2.33 -11.72
C GLN A 352 -1.08 -3.56 -11.13
N GLY A 353 -0.31 -4.47 -10.54
CA GLY A 353 -0.85 -5.65 -9.86
C GLY A 353 -1.71 -5.23 -8.67
N ASN A 354 -1.20 -4.32 -7.84
CA ASN A 354 -1.90 -3.83 -6.64
C ASN A 354 -3.25 -3.20 -6.98
N LEU A 355 -3.32 -2.36 -8.03
CA LEU A 355 -4.55 -1.72 -8.47
C LEU A 355 -5.58 -2.74 -8.95
N ASN A 356 -5.17 -3.70 -9.78
CA ASN A 356 -6.05 -4.74 -10.29
C ASN A 356 -6.58 -5.64 -9.17
N TRP A 357 -5.72 -5.98 -8.21
CA TRP A 357 -6.09 -6.76 -7.05
C TRP A 357 -7.03 -6.00 -6.10
N MET A 358 -6.76 -4.74 -5.81
CA MET A 358 -7.70 -3.87 -5.06
C MET A 358 -9.06 -3.79 -5.74
N GLN A 359 -9.09 -3.53 -7.05
CA GLN A 359 -10.33 -3.50 -7.82
C GLN A 359 -11.09 -4.83 -7.76
N SER A 360 -10.40 -5.96 -7.86
CA SER A 360 -11.02 -7.30 -7.75
C SER A 360 -11.69 -7.52 -6.39
N ARG A 361 -11.20 -6.85 -5.33
CA ARG A 361 -11.72 -6.97 -3.97
C ARG A 361 -12.88 -6.03 -3.69
N GLU A 362 -12.97 -4.90 -4.39
CA GLU A 362 -13.91 -3.81 -4.08
C GLU A 362 -15.32 -4.31 -3.75
N THR A 363 -15.89 -5.17 -4.59
CA THR A 363 -17.26 -5.68 -4.44
C THR A 363 -17.48 -6.55 -3.21
N SER A 364 -16.42 -7.23 -2.74
CA SER A 364 -16.43 -8.15 -1.60
C SER A 364 -16.03 -7.49 -0.28
N LEU A 365 -15.39 -6.32 -0.33
CA LEU A 365 -15.01 -5.55 0.86
C LEU A 365 -16.27 -5.03 1.56
N LYS A 366 -16.41 -5.43 2.82
CA LYS A 366 -17.45 -4.99 3.73
C LYS A 366 -16.84 -4.74 5.09
N SER A 367 -17.24 -3.66 5.76
CA SER A 367 -16.87 -3.43 7.16
C SER A 367 -18.06 -2.87 7.90
N PRO A 368 -18.37 -3.36 9.12
CA PRO A 368 -19.43 -2.78 9.95
C PRO A 368 -19.26 -1.27 10.17
N VAL A 369 -18.00 -0.81 10.18
CA VAL A 369 -17.61 0.59 10.34
C VAL A 369 -18.17 1.51 9.25
N TRP A 370 -18.47 0.97 8.05
CA TRP A 370 -19.02 1.74 6.93
C TRP A 370 -20.54 1.76 6.89
N CYS A 371 -21.24 1.03 7.78
CA CYS A 371 -22.70 1.05 7.90
C CYS A 371 -23.47 0.84 6.56
N GLY A 372 -22.93 0.02 5.64
CA GLY A 372 -23.55 -0.24 4.34
C GLY A 372 -23.22 0.77 3.24
N ARG A 373 -22.36 1.76 3.51
CA ARG A 373 -21.94 2.81 2.57
C ARG A 373 -20.71 2.45 1.74
N GLU A 374 -20.28 1.19 1.72
CA GLU A 374 -19.04 0.79 1.04
C GLU A 374 -19.04 1.13 -0.45
N ASN A 375 -20.21 1.12 -1.10
CA ASN A 375 -20.35 1.49 -2.51
C ASN A 375 -20.08 2.98 -2.78
N GLU A 376 -20.25 3.84 -1.77
CA GLU A 376 -20.12 5.30 -1.91
C GLU A 376 -18.67 5.76 -1.91
N ILE A 377 -17.81 4.98 -1.25
CA ILE A 377 -16.37 5.26 -1.08
C ILE A 377 -15.49 4.57 -2.13
N ARG A 378 -16.10 3.88 -3.11
CA ARG A 378 -15.41 3.31 -4.28
C ARG A 378 -15.25 4.35 -5.41
N PRO A 379 -14.24 4.19 -6.29
CA PRO A 379 -13.16 3.20 -6.22
C PRO A 379 -12.11 3.56 -5.15
N TYR A 380 -11.40 2.54 -4.65
CA TYR A 380 -10.35 2.72 -3.63
C TYR A 380 -8.99 3.11 -4.24
N GLY A 381 -8.81 2.87 -5.55
CA GLY A 381 -7.65 3.28 -6.32
C GLY A 381 -8.05 4.02 -7.60
N ASN A 382 -7.09 4.73 -8.19
CA ASN A 382 -7.26 5.44 -9.45
C ASN A 382 -6.02 5.24 -10.33
N SER A 383 -6.20 4.61 -11.50
CA SER A 383 -5.10 4.34 -12.44
C SER A 383 -4.45 5.61 -13.00
N LYS A 384 -5.13 6.76 -12.95
CA LYS A 384 -4.60 8.05 -13.39
C LYS A 384 -3.82 8.79 -12.29
N ALA A 385 -3.87 8.30 -11.06
CA ALA A 385 -3.13 8.89 -9.95
C ALA A 385 -1.74 8.23 -9.83
N SER A 386 -0.78 8.96 -9.24
CA SER A 386 0.55 8.43 -8.98
C SER A 386 0.51 7.16 -8.11
N ASP A 387 1.59 6.39 -8.16
CA ASP A 387 1.80 5.23 -7.29
C ASP A 387 1.63 5.58 -5.81
N SER A 388 2.18 6.73 -5.40
CA SER A 388 2.20 7.28 -4.06
C SER A 388 0.80 7.71 -3.62
N ALA A 389 0.02 8.30 -4.53
CA ALA A 389 -1.37 8.68 -4.26
C ALA A 389 -2.28 7.46 -4.09
N ASN A 390 -2.01 6.40 -4.85
CA ASN A 390 -2.73 5.13 -4.70
C ASN A 390 -2.37 4.40 -3.41
N LEU A 391 -1.08 4.42 -3.01
CA LEU A 391 -0.66 3.88 -1.72
C LEU A 391 -1.28 4.64 -0.55
N ASP A 392 -1.30 5.98 -0.62
CA ASP A 392 -1.99 6.85 0.36
C ASP A 392 -3.48 6.52 0.43
N SER A 393 -4.16 6.35 -0.71
CA SER A 393 -5.59 6.00 -0.76
C SER A 393 -5.87 4.63 -0.14
N ALA A 394 -5.02 3.64 -0.40
CA ALA A 394 -5.14 2.31 0.20
C ALA A 394 -4.90 2.34 1.72
N ALA A 395 -3.86 3.06 2.17
CA ALA A 395 -3.57 3.24 3.60
C ALA A 395 -4.71 3.98 4.31
N GLU A 396 -5.21 5.06 3.73
CA GLU A 396 -6.33 5.83 4.26
C GLU A 396 -7.59 4.99 4.38
N PHE A 397 -7.92 4.19 3.36
CA PHE A 397 -9.04 3.25 3.43
C PHE A 397 -8.89 2.26 4.60
N LEU A 398 -7.72 1.67 4.80
CA LEU A 398 -7.47 0.73 5.90
C LEU A 398 -7.60 1.42 7.27
N ILE A 399 -7.08 2.62 7.41
CA ILE A 399 -7.12 3.40 8.65
C ILE A 399 -8.54 3.84 8.97
N LYS A 400 -9.26 4.42 8.00
CA LYS A 400 -10.67 4.82 8.19
C LYS A 400 -11.60 3.62 8.38
N SER A 401 -11.18 2.42 7.98
CA SER A 401 -11.84 1.14 8.30
C SER A 401 -11.56 0.63 9.73
N GLY A 402 -10.78 1.35 10.55
CA GLY A 402 -10.56 1.08 11.97
C GLY A 402 -9.17 0.51 12.34
N ARG A 403 -8.19 0.57 11.44
CA ARG A 403 -6.81 0.12 11.72
C ARG A 403 -5.92 1.27 12.14
N SER A 404 -4.89 0.99 12.93
CA SER A 404 -3.85 1.99 13.20
C SER A 404 -2.98 2.22 11.96
N PRO A 405 -2.30 3.38 11.83
CA PRO A 405 -1.36 3.62 10.74
C PRO A 405 -0.25 2.57 10.64
N GLU A 406 0.24 2.07 11.78
CA GLU A 406 1.26 1.03 11.83
C GLU A 406 0.74 -0.30 11.30
N GLU A 407 -0.47 -0.71 11.69
CA GLU A 407 -1.09 -1.92 11.16
C GLU A 407 -1.31 -1.81 9.65
N ALA A 408 -1.87 -0.70 9.17
CA ALA A 408 -2.12 -0.49 7.74
C ALA A 408 -0.83 -0.60 6.92
N LEU A 409 0.26 0.02 7.38
CA LEU A 409 1.55 -0.04 6.69
C LEU A 409 2.24 -1.40 6.83
N MET A 410 2.09 -2.11 7.95
CA MET A 410 2.56 -3.49 8.07
C MET A 410 1.81 -4.45 7.14
N ILE A 411 0.55 -4.17 6.81
CA ILE A 411 -0.25 -4.94 5.83
C ILE A 411 0.19 -4.62 4.39
N LEU A 412 0.31 -3.33 4.04
CA LEU A 412 0.59 -2.89 2.67
C LEU A 412 2.07 -3.07 2.30
N VAL A 413 2.99 -2.78 3.22
CA VAL A 413 4.46 -2.83 3.00
C VAL A 413 5.10 -3.75 4.06
N PRO A 414 4.84 -5.07 4.00
CA PRO A 414 5.31 -6.01 5.00
C PRO A 414 6.82 -6.26 4.91
N GLU A 415 7.48 -6.36 6.07
CA GLU A 415 8.88 -6.77 6.19
C GLU A 415 9.12 -8.18 5.61
N ALA A 416 10.34 -8.45 5.15
CA ALA A 416 10.80 -9.80 4.84
C ALA A 416 11.00 -10.61 6.14
N TYR A 417 9.92 -11.17 6.67
CA TYR A 417 9.89 -11.83 7.98
C TYR A 417 10.36 -13.30 7.97
N LYS A 418 10.51 -13.92 6.79
CA LYS A 418 10.94 -15.33 6.69
C LYS A 418 12.41 -15.48 7.07
N ASN A 419 12.72 -16.55 7.78
CA ASN A 419 14.08 -16.87 8.26
C ASN A 419 14.72 -15.75 9.09
N HIS A 420 13.91 -14.86 9.69
CA HIS A 420 14.39 -13.76 10.52
C HIS A 420 14.60 -14.25 11.96
N PRO A 421 15.85 -14.46 12.45
CA PRO A 421 16.08 -15.14 13.73
C PRO A 421 15.47 -14.41 14.92
N THR A 422 15.59 -13.06 14.95
CA THR A 422 15.00 -12.24 16.02
C THR A 422 13.47 -12.37 16.09
N LEU A 423 12.77 -12.30 14.94
CA LEU A 423 11.32 -12.44 14.91
C LEU A 423 10.91 -13.86 15.30
N SER A 424 11.52 -14.88 14.71
CA SER A 424 11.15 -16.27 14.98
C SER A 424 11.37 -16.69 16.44
N ILE A 425 12.40 -16.16 17.10
CA ILE A 425 12.74 -16.54 18.48
C ILE A 425 12.08 -15.63 19.52
N LYS A 426 12.11 -14.30 19.31
CA LYS A 426 11.70 -13.34 20.33
C LYS A 426 10.29 -12.77 20.13
N TYR A 427 9.79 -12.78 18.88
CA TYR A 427 8.52 -12.14 18.51
C TYR A 427 7.71 -13.03 17.55
N PRO A 428 7.43 -14.30 17.91
CA PRO A 428 6.68 -15.23 17.03
C PRO A 428 5.30 -14.68 16.63
N GLU A 429 4.68 -13.86 17.48
CA GLU A 429 3.41 -13.18 17.18
C GLU A 429 3.49 -12.32 15.91
N VAL A 430 4.65 -11.71 15.63
CA VAL A 430 4.86 -10.89 14.43
C VAL A 430 4.93 -11.78 13.17
N VAL A 431 5.55 -12.96 13.30
CA VAL A 431 5.58 -13.96 12.22
C VAL A 431 4.16 -14.45 11.93
N ASP A 432 3.37 -14.67 12.96
CA ASP A 432 1.97 -15.08 12.85
C ASP A 432 1.10 -14.01 12.17
N PHE A 433 1.29 -12.74 12.55
CA PHE A 433 0.64 -11.60 11.89
C PHE A 433 0.92 -11.60 10.37
N TYR A 434 2.19 -11.71 9.97
CA TYR A 434 2.53 -11.71 8.55
C TYR A 434 2.08 -12.99 7.84
N ASN A 435 2.08 -14.13 8.53
CA ASN A 435 1.52 -15.37 7.99
C ASN A 435 0.02 -15.28 7.73
N TYR A 436 -0.70 -14.52 8.56
CA TYR A 436 -2.11 -14.25 8.38
C TYR A 436 -2.35 -13.32 7.19
N TYR A 437 -1.61 -12.21 7.07
CA TYR A 437 -1.86 -11.20 6.04
C TYR A 437 -1.28 -11.52 4.66
N LYS A 438 -0.24 -12.38 4.55
CA LYS A 438 0.38 -12.73 3.24
C LYS A 438 -0.60 -13.31 2.20
N GLY A 439 -1.68 -13.93 2.67
CA GLY A 439 -2.73 -14.52 1.83
C GLY A 439 -3.97 -13.64 1.72
N GLN A 440 -3.93 -12.40 2.25
CA GLN A 440 -5.05 -11.45 2.23
C GLN A 440 -4.72 -10.14 1.49
N MET A 441 -3.47 -9.66 1.58
CA MET A 441 -2.99 -8.48 0.88
C MET A 441 -1.62 -8.76 0.26
N GLU A 442 -1.48 -8.50 -1.04
CA GLU A 442 -0.20 -8.47 -1.72
C GLU A 442 0.64 -7.25 -1.31
N ALA A 443 1.96 -7.40 -1.30
CA ALA A 443 2.85 -6.32 -0.95
C ALA A 443 2.84 -5.23 -2.04
N TRP A 444 2.72 -3.98 -1.59
CA TRP A 444 2.99 -2.80 -2.38
C TRP A 444 4.50 -2.58 -2.35
N ASP A 445 5.19 -3.27 -3.26
CA ASP A 445 6.64 -3.44 -3.25
C ASP A 445 7.35 -2.43 -4.15
N GLY A 446 8.65 -2.25 -3.90
CA GLY A 446 9.50 -1.25 -4.50
C GLY A 446 10.23 -0.41 -3.44
N PRO A 447 11.25 0.38 -3.85
CA PRO A 447 11.95 1.25 -2.91
C PRO A 447 10.98 2.20 -2.25
N ALA A 448 10.93 2.26 -0.91
CA ALA A 448 10.02 3.15 -0.22
C ALA A 448 10.57 3.56 1.15
N LEU A 449 10.67 4.87 1.36
CA LEU A 449 10.62 5.50 2.68
C LEU A 449 9.29 6.23 2.81
N LEU A 450 8.44 5.73 3.69
CA LEU A 450 7.12 6.25 3.98
C LEU A 450 7.13 7.00 5.29
N LEU A 451 6.76 8.28 5.26
CA LEU A 451 6.53 9.13 6.42
C LEU A 451 5.02 9.23 6.55
N PHE A 452 4.47 9.08 7.75
CA PHE A 452 3.02 9.03 7.90
C PHE A 452 2.55 9.73 9.16
N SER A 453 1.34 10.28 9.12
CA SER A 453 0.66 10.78 10.31
C SER A 453 -0.86 10.74 10.16
N ASP A 454 -1.56 10.39 11.23
CA ASP A 454 -3.01 10.58 11.39
C ASP A 454 -3.33 11.78 12.31
N GLY A 455 -2.30 12.54 12.69
CA GLY A 455 -2.37 13.66 13.62
C GLY A 455 -2.27 13.28 15.10
N LYS A 456 -2.42 12.00 15.45
CA LYS A 456 -2.18 11.46 16.79
C LYS A 456 -0.84 10.74 16.88
N THR A 457 -0.46 10.06 15.82
CA THR A 457 0.78 9.32 15.64
C THR A 457 1.52 9.88 14.44
N VAL A 458 2.83 10.04 14.53
CA VAL A 458 3.71 10.33 13.39
C VAL A 458 4.82 9.28 13.32
N GLY A 459 5.16 8.81 12.13
CA GLY A 459 6.10 7.71 12.00
C GLY A 459 6.77 7.62 10.64
N ALA A 460 7.71 6.68 10.55
CA ALA A 460 8.40 6.32 9.33
C ALA A 460 8.51 4.80 9.17
N CYS A 461 8.36 4.31 7.95
CA CYS A 461 8.44 2.91 7.56
C CYS A 461 9.31 2.74 6.31
N LEU A 462 10.18 1.74 6.29
CA LEU A 462 10.95 1.36 5.11
C LEU A 462 10.37 0.12 4.40
N ASP A 463 10.56 0.06 3.10
CA ASP A 463 10.33 -1.13 2.30
C ASP A 463 11.15 -2.33 2.83
N ARG A 464 10.71 -3.53 2.46
CA ARG A 464 11.28 -4.80 2.93
C ARG A 464 12.76 -4.99 2.66
N ASN A 465 13.34 -4.28 1.69
CA ASN A 465 14.74 -4.37 1.29
C ASN A 465 15.53 -3.15 1.78
N GLY A 466 14.88 -2.12 2.34
CA GLY A 466 15.53 -0.92 2.87
C GLY A 466 16.24 -0.11 1.78
N LEU A 467 15.60 0.04 0.62
CA LEU A 467 16.22 0.61 -0.58
C LEU A 467 16.31 2.15 -0.55
N ARG A 468 15.77 2.78 0.50
CA ARG A 468 15.82 4.23 0.73
C ARG A 468 16.45 4.55 2.08
N PRO A 469 17.25 5.63 2.17
CA PRO A 469 17.89 6.00 3.42
C PRO A 469 16.88 6.62 4.38
N ALA A 470 16.90 6.19 5.65
CA ALA A 470 16.19 6.88 6.72
C ALA A 470 17.07 6.93 7.97
N ARG A 471 17.30 8.15 8.47
CA ARG A 471 18.11 8.44 9.66
C ARG A 471 17.24 9.11 10.67
N TYR A 472 17.45 8.80 11.94
CA TYR A 472 16.71 9.44 13.02
C TYR A 472 17.63 9.86 14.16
N TRP A 473 17.21 10.87 14.90
CA TRP A 473 17.87 11.29 16.13
C TRP A 473 16.88 11.89 17.12
N ARG A 474 17.25 11.81 18.39
CA ARG A 474 16.47 12.31 19.53
C ARG A 474 17.30 13.34 20.28
N THR A 475 16.66 14.38 20.78
CA THR A 475 17.32 15.44 21.57
C THR A 475 16.88 15.45 23.03
N ILE A 476 17.67 16.09 23.90
CA ILE A 476 17.33 16.34 25.31
C ILE A 476 16.06 17.20 25.45
N ASP A 477 15.74 18.00 24.43
CA ASP A 477 14.57 18.87 24.37
C ASP A 477 13.28 18.10 23.98
N ASN A 478 13.29 16.77 24.10
CA ASN A 478 12.17 15.89 23.79
C ASN A 478 11.67 16.03 22.34
N VAL A 479 12.57 16.19 21.37
CA VAL A 479 12.23 16.23 19.94
C VAL A 479 12.83 15.02 19.21
N VAL A 480 12.04 14.43 18.32
CA VAL A 480 12.43 13.36 17.41
C VAL A 480 12.46 13.87 15.99
N TYR A 481 13.53 13.55 15.29
CA TYR A 481 13.72 13.87 13.89
C TYR A 481 13.90 12.57 13.11
N VAL A 482 13.25 12.48 11.96
CA VAL A 482 13.52 11.46 10.94
C VAL A 482 13.73 12.17 9.62
N ALA A 483 14.78 11.83 8.89
CA ALA A 483 15.09 12.43 7.61
C ALA A 483 15.77 11.44 6.67
N SER A 484 15.63 11.67 5.36
CA SER A 484 16.35 10.90 4.34
C SER A 484 17.87 11.13 4.36
N GLU A 485 18.34 12.24 4.93
CA GLU A 485 19.76 12.56 5.10
C GLU A 485 20.08 13.07 6.51
N VAL A 486 21.35 13.05 6.87
CA VAL A 486 21.87 13.75 8.06
C VAL A 486 22.30 15.16 7.68
N GLY A 487 22.28 16.10 8.63
CA GLY A 487 22.74 17.48 8.40
C GLY A 487 21.67 18.42 7.81
N VAL A 488 20.40 18.01 7.81
CA VAL A 488 19.27 18.82 7.33
C VAL A 488 18.91 19.98 8.25
N LEU A 489 19.44 19.97 9.47
CA LEU A 489 19.27 21.03 10.45
C LEU A 489 20.60 21.31 11.14
N PRO A 490 20.96 22.58 11.39
CA PRO A 490 22.06 22.92 12.27
C PRO A 490 21.70 22.49 13.69
N MET A 491 22.39 21.48 14.20
CA MET A 491 22.10 20.89 15.51
C MET A 491 23.34 20.90 16.40
N ASP A 492 23.15 21.30 17.65
CA ASP A 492 24.15 21.16 18.70
C ASP A 492 24.28 19.67 19.08
N GLU A 493 25.43 19.07 18.79
CA GLU A 493 25.68 17.66 19.06
C GLU A 493 25.58 17.31 20.55
N SER A 494 25.81 18.28 21.46
CA SER A 494 25.68 18.06 22.90
C SER A 494 24.24 17.78 23.34
N LYS A 495 23.25 18.18 22.53
CA LYS A 495 21.84 17.94 22.78
C LYS A 495 21.34 16.58 22.31
N VAL A 496 22.13 15.84 21.53
CA VAL A 496 21.66 14.60 20.89
C VAL A 496 21.83 13.42 21.84
N ILE A 497 20.71 12.79 22.23
CA ILE A 497 20.70 11.63 23.14
C ILE A 497 20.76 10.29 22.41
N ALA A 498 20.29 10.23 21.17
CA ALA A 498 20.31 9.02 20.36
C ALA A 498 20.38 9.38 18.87
N LYS A 499 21.16 8.59 18.10
CA LYS A 499 21.19 8.62 16.63
C LYS A 499 21.03 7.19 16.12
N GLY A 500 20.22 7.00 15.09
CA GLY A 500 19.98 5.69 14.50
C GLY A 500 19.63 5.74 13.02
N ARG A 501 19.34 4.57 12.46
CA ARG A 501 18.86 4.41 11.08
C ARG A 501 17.79 3.34 11.03
N LEU A 502 16.85 3.47 10.11
CA LEU A 502 15.95 2.37 9.77
C LEU A 502 16.65 1.43 8.79
N GLY A 503 16.55 0.14 9.05
CA GLY A 503 16.97 -0.93 8.15
C GLY A 503 15.79 -1.49 7.33
N PRO A 504 16.05 -2.55 6.54
CA PRO A 504 15.02 -3.21 5.73
C PRO A 504 13.78 -3.59 6.56
N GLY A 505 12.61 -3.15 6.10
CA GLY A 505 11.31 -3.41 6.73
C GLY A 505 11.11 -2.77 8.11
N MET A 506 12.02 -1.90 8.57
CA MET A 506 11.92 -1.30 9.90
C MET A 506 10.93 -0.13 9.95
N MET A 507 10.32 0.06 11.12
CA MET A 507 9.42 1.18 11.42
C MET A 507 9.84 1.88 12.71
N ILE A 508 9.60 3.19 12.80
CA ILE A 508 9.65 3.97 14.04
C ILE A 508 8.38 4.81 14.13
N THR A 509 7.75 4.87 15.30
CA THR A 509 6.57 5.72 15.52
C THR A 509 6.69 6.54 16.80
N VAL A 510 6.07 7.70 16.76
CA VAL A 510 5.92 8.64 17.87
C VAL A 510 4.43 8.79 18.12
N ASP A 511 3.97 8.35 19.28
CA ASP A 511 2.63 8.65 19.76
C ASP A 511 2.65 10.03 20.43
N LEU A 512 2.03 11.02 19.78
CA LEU A 512 2.01 12.40 20.25
C LEU A 512 1.16 12.55 21.51
N LEU A 513 0.21 11.65 21.78
CA LEU A 513 -0.64 11.73 22.96
C LEU A 513 0.08 11.26 24.21
N SER A 514 0.84 10.16 24.11
CA SER A 514 1.60 9.60 25.24
C SER A 514 3.05 10.08 25.34
N GLY A 515 3.56 10.72 24.28
CA GLY A 515 4.96 11.14 24.17
C GLY A 515 5.95 9.98 24.03
N GLN A 516 5.45 8.78 23.73
CA GLN A 516 6.28 7.58 23.61
C GLN A 516 6.82 7.44 22.19
N VAL A 517 8.06 6.97 22.11
CA VAL A 517 8.71 6.56 20.86
C VAL A 517 8.78 5.05 20.85
N TYR A 518 8.19 4.44 19.84
CA TYR A 518 8.24 2.99 19.63
C TYR A 518 9.19 2.67 18.48
N GLU A 519 10.16 1.83 18.75
CA GLU A 519 11.07 1.31 17.72
C GLU A 519 10.52 0.03 17.08
N ASN A 520 11.18 -0.44 16.02
CA ASN A 520 10.69 -1.47 15.11
C ASN A 520 10.01 -2.68 15.77
N THR A 521 10.70 -3.34 16.71
CA THR A 521 10.20 -4.55 17.36
C THR A 521 9.02 -4.26 18.29
N GLU A 522 9.00 -3.11 18.94
CA GLU A 522 7.93 -2.70 19.85
C GLU A 522 6.66 -2.37 19.07
N VAL A 523 6.80 -1.62 17.97
CA VAL A 523 5.69 -1.32 17.05
C VAL A 523 5.06 -2.62 16.56
N LYS A 524 5.87 -3.52 15.98
CA LYS A 524 5.40 -4.77 15.40
C LYS A 524 4.77 -5.69 16.42
N LYS A 525 5.39 -5.82 17.61
CA LYS A 525 4.83 -6.60 18.71
C LYS A 525 3.46 -6.07 19.14
N ARG A 526 3.31 -4.75 19.29
CA ARG A 526 2.04 -4.13 19.71
C ARG A 526 0.93 -4.42 18.71
N VAL A 527 1.20 -4.25 17.41
CA VAL A 527 0.24 -4.56 16.34
C VAL A 527 -0.10 -6.05 16.30
N ALA A 528 0.92 -6.91 16.31
CA ALA A 528 0.75 -8.35 16.20
C ALA A 528 0.05 -8.98 17.44
N SER A 529 0.10 -8.32 18.59
CA SER A 529 -0.55 -8.77 19.82
C SER A 529 -2.03 -8.39 19.91
N SER A 530 -2.56 -7.61 18.95
CA SER A 530 -3.96 -7.17 18.96
C SER A 530 -4.95 -8.33 18.80
N TYR A 531 -4.55 -9.38 18.08
CA TYR A 531 -5.39 -10.55 17.79
C TYR A 531 -4.59 -11.85 17.86
N PRO A 532 -5.24 -13.01 18.12
CA PRO A 532 -4.56 -14.29 18.20
C PRO A 532 -4.27 -14.88 16.80
N TYR A 533 -3.50 -14.18 15.97
CA TYR A 533 -3.23 -14.56 14.57
C TYR A 533 -2.68 -15.98 14.43
N GLY A 534 -1.77 -16.40 15.33
CA GLY A 534 -1.17 -17.74 15.29
C GLY A 534 -2.20 -18.85 15.47
N LYS A 535 -3.18 -18.64 16.36
CA LYS A 535 -4.30 -19.57 16.55
C LYS A 535 -5.12 -19.69 15.26
N TRP A 536 -5.46 -18.56 14.64
CA TRP A 536 -6.23 -18.56 13.40
C TRP A 536 -5.49 -19.22 12.24
N VAL A 537 -4.20 -18.97 12.09
CA VAL A 537 -3.39 -19.62 11.06
C VAL A 537 -3.34 -21.13 11.31
N ASN A 538 -3.07 -21.58 12.52
CA ASN A 538 -2.95 -23.01 12.83
C ASN A 538 -4.27 -23.79 12.65
N GLU A 539 -5.40 -23.19 13.03
CA GLU A 539 -6.71 -23.86 12.95
C GLU A 539 -7.24 -23.97 11.52
N ASN A 540 -6.85 -23.05 10.63
CA ASN A 540 -7.54 -22.85 9.36
C ASN A 540 -6.64 -22.99 8.11
N LEU A 541 -5.31 -22.82 8.23
CA LEU A 541 -4.38 -22.95 7.11
C LEU A 541 -4.25 -24.41 6.67
N ARG A 542 -4.50 -24.68 5.38
CA ARG A 542 -4.27 -26.01 4.80
C ARG A 542 -2.95 -26.04 4.04
N SER A 543 -2.04 -26.89 4.49
CA SER A 543 -0.77 -27.15 3.81
C SER A 543 -0.88 -28.34 2.87
N LEU A 544 -0.59 -28.16 1.59
CA LEU A 544 -0.41 -29.27 0.66
C LEU A 544 1.00 -29.82 0.80
N LYS A 545 1.12 -31.11 1.11
CA LYS A 545 2.40 -31.79 1.23
C LYS A 545 2.96 -32.10 -0.17
N PRO A 546 4.27 -31.95 -0.39
CA PRO A 546 4.89 -32.38 -1.63
C PRO A 546 4.66 -33.88 -1.83
N VAL A 547 4.33 -34.26 -3.07
CA VAL A 547 4.19 -35.64 -3.51
C VAL A 547 5.32 -35.97 -4.47
N ASN A 548 5.73 -37.24 -4.50
CA ASN A 548 6.71 -37.69 -5.47
C ASN A 548 6.12 -37.60 -6.87
N PHE A 549 6.92 -37.12 -7.82
CA PHE A 549 6.58 -37.21 -9.24
C PHE A 549 6.45 -38.69 -9.65
N LEU A 550 5.59 -38.96 -10.62
CA LEU A 550 5.46 -40.30 -11.19
C LEU A 550 6.76 -40.67 -11.92
N SER A 551 7.28 -41.86 -11.67
CA SER A 551 8.51 -42.37 -12.28
C SER A 551 8.29 -43.00 -13.66
N VAL A 552 7.05 -43.03 -14.15
CA VAL A 552 6.67 -43.74 -15.38
C VAL A 552 5.97 -42.76 -16.33
N THR A 553 6.35 -42.80 -17.59
CA THR A 553 5.66 -42.08 -18.67
C THR A 553 4.29 -42.69 -18.92
N ILE A 554 3.24 -41.87 -18.85
CA ILE A 554 1.84 -42.31 -19.04
C ILE A 554 1.47 -42.38 -20.53
N LEU A 555 2.19 -41.64 -21.38
CA LEU A 555 1.91 -41.54 -22.81
C LEU A 555 2.94 -42.32 -23.63
N GLU A 556 2.49 -42.89 -24.74
CA GLU A 556 3.36 -43.48 -25.76
C GLU A 556 4.11 -42.41 -26.56
N ASN A 557 5.29 -42.76 -27.08
CA ASN A 557 6.19 -41.83 -27.77
C ASN A 557 5.53 -41.11 -28.96
N GLU A 558 4.71 -41.81 -29.74
CA GLU A 558 4.03 -41.21 -30.88
C GLU A 558 3.00 -40.16 -30.45
N ALA A 559 2.28 -40.43 -29.36
CA ALA A 559 1.34 -39.47 -28.79
C ALA A 559 2.04 -38.24 -28.21
N ILE A 560 3.24 -38.41 -27.63
CA ILE A 560 4.08 -37.32 -27.14
C ILE A 560 4.51 -36.41 -28.30
N LEU A 561 5.08 -36.99 -29.35
CA LEU A 561 5.56 -36.23 -30.51
C LEU A 561 4.44 -35.45 -31.20
N ARG A 562 3.27 -36.06 -31.40
CA ARG A 562 2.11 -35.35 -31.96
C ARG A 562 1.68 -34.17 -31.10
N ARG A 563 1.69 -34.31 -29.77
CA ARG A 563 1.35 -33.22 -28.86
C ARG A 563 2.41 -32.12 -28.86
N GLN A 564 3.69 -32.48 -28.84
CA GLN A 564 4.80 -31.54 -28.97
C GLN A 564 4.65 -30.70 -30.23
N GLN A 565 4.40 -31.35 -31.38
CA GLN A 565 4.18 -30.65 -32.65
C GLN A 565 2.94 -29.74 -32.61
N ALA A 566 1.84 -30.19 -32.00
CA ALA A 566 0.61 -29.39 -31.89
C ALA A 566 0.80 -28.12 -31.03
N TYR A 567 1.63 -28.19 -29.99
CA TYR A 567 2.03 -27.05 -29.16
C TYR A 567 3.31 -26.35 -29.67
N GLY A 568 3.78 -26.72 -30.87
CA GLY A 568 4.94 -26.18 -31.58
C GLY A 568 6.28 -26.26 -30.84
N TYR A 569 6.48 -27.28 -30.02
CA TYR A 569 7.81 -27.63 -29.52
C TYR A 569 8.71 -28.05 -30.68
N SER A 570 9.89 -27.44 -30.74
CA SER A 570 10.98 -27.81 -31.65
C SER A 570 11.95 -28.78 -30.98
N SER A 571 12.86 -29.34 -31.77
CA SER A 571 13.98 -30.13 -31.25
C SER A 571 14.89 -29.30 -30.33
N GLU A 572 15.04 -28.00 -30.62
CA GLU A 572 15.88 -27.09 -29.82
C GLU A 572 15.25 -26.84 -28.45
N ASP A 573 13.93 -26.66 -28.37
CA ASP A 573 13.23 -26.51 -27.08
C ASP A 573 13.47 -27.71 -26.15
N VAL A 574 13.43 -28.92 -26.71
CA VAL A 574 13.65 -30.15 -25.93
C VAL A 574 15.12 -30.31 -25.56
N GLN A 575 16.01 -30.32 -26.56
CA GLN A 575 17.42 -30.67 -26.37
C GLN A 575 18.21 -29.57 -25.66
N MET A 576 17.96 -28.30 -25.99
CA MET A 576 18.74 -27.19 -25.46
C MET A 576 18.16 -26.65 -24.15
N VAL A 577 16.84 -26.61 -24.02
CA VAL A 577 16.17 -25.99 -22.87
C VAL A 577 15.72 -27.03 -21.84
N ILE A 578 14.83 -27.95 -22.21
CA ILE A 578 14.21 -28.89 -21.26
C ILE A 578 15.20 -29.90 -20.71
N GLU A 579 16.02 -30.54 -21.56
CA GLU A 579 17.03 -31.52 -21.13
C GLU A 579 18.05 -30.87 -20.19
N THR A 580 18.50 -29.65 -20.49
CA THR A 580 19.42 -28.89 -19.62
C THR A 580 18.78 -28.59 -18.26
N MET A 581 17.53 -28.10 -18.23
CA MET A 581 16.79 -27.85 -16.99
C MET A 581 16.62 -29.12 -16.17
N ALA A 582 16.28 -30.24 -16.80
CA ALA A 582 16.09 -31.52 -16.13
C ALA A 582 17.40 -32.09 -15.58
N ALA A 583 18.51 -31.96 -16.32
CA ALA A 583 19.81 -32.50 -15.94
C ALA A 583 20.52 -31.66 -14.86
N GLN A 584 20.40 -30.33 -14.91
CA GLN A 584 21.18 -29.41 -14.07
C GLN A 584 20.35 -28.68 -13.00
N GLY A 585 19.01 -28.71 -13.09
CA GLY A 585 18.14 -27.92 -12.23
C GLY A 585 18.23 -26.40 -12.48
N LYS A 586 18.76 -26.01 -13.65
CA LYS A 586 19.05 -24.61 -14.04
C LYS A 586 18.60 -24.34 -15.46
N GLU A 587 18.15 -23.13 -15.73
CA GLU A 587 17.90 -22.70 -17.10
C GLU A 587 19.22 -22.64 -17.90
N PRO A 588 19.19 -22.90 -19.22
CA PRO A 588 20.41 -22.92 -20.01
C PRO A 588 21.03 -21.51 -20.12
N THR A 589 22.36 -21.44 -20.16
CA THR A 589 23.09 -20.20 -20.44
C THR A 589 23.52 -20.15 -21.90
N PHE A 590 23.27 -19.02 -22.56
CA PHE A 590 23.64 -18.74 -23.94
C PHE A 590 24.47 -17.44 -24.05
N CYS A 591 25.03 -17.19 -25.23
CA CYS A 591 25.80 -15.98 -25.55
C CYS A 591 25.41 -15.44 -26.94
N MET A 592 25.91 -14.24 -27.29
CA MET A 592 25.46 -13.42 -28.42
C MET A 592 24.08 -12.79 -28.21
N GLY A 593 23.69 -11.88 -29.09
CA GLY A 593 22.38 -11.23 -29.07
C GLY A 593 21.32 -12.07 -29.78
N ASP A 594 20.04 -11.76 -29.51
CA ASP A 594 18.90 -12.33 -30.22
C ASP A 594 18.88 -11.80 -31.67
N ASP A 595 19.32 -12.62 -32.62
CA ASP A 595 19.51 -12.25 -34.04
C ASP A 595 18.38 -12.72 -34.96
N ILE A 596 17.31 -13.29 -34.40
CA ILE A 596 16.13 -13.71 -35.16
C ILE A 596 15.15 -12.54 -35.36
N PRO A 597 14.27 -12.60 -36.38
CA PRO A 597 13.21 -11.61 -36.55
C PRO A 597 12.27 -11.56 -35.33
N LEU A 598 11.75 -10.38 -35.00
CA LEU A 598 10.63 -10.27 -34.06
C LEU A 598 9.50 -11.23 -34.46
N ALA A 599 8.83 -11.84 -33.48
CA ALA A 599 7.81 -12.87 -33.72
C ALA A 599 6.72 -12.45 -34.73
N ILE A 600 6.36 -11.16 -34.78
CA ILE A 600 5.39 -10.61 -35.73
C ILE A 600 5.90 -10.49 -37.18
N LEU A 601 7.22 -10.43 -37.37
CA LEU A 601 7.88 -10.31 -38.68
C LEU A 601 8.41 -11.65 -39.20
N SER A 602 8.48 -12.65 -38.33
CA SER A 602 8.97 -13.97 -38.67
C SER A 602 8.03 -14.69 -39.64
N GLN A 603 8.62 -15.45 -40.56
CA GLN A 603 7.89 -16.35 -41.46
C GLN A 603 7.57 -17.70 -40.80
N LYS A 604 8.10 -17.96 -39.61
CA LYS A 604 7.85 -19.17 -38.82
C LYS A 604 6.71 -18.94 -37.83
N SER A 605 6.04 -20.02 -37.44
CA SER A 605 5.03 -19.97 -36.37
C SER A 605 5.71 -19.72 -35.02
N HIS A 606 5.21 -18.73 -34.29
CA HIS A 606 5.67 -18.37 -32.95
C HIS A 606 4.60 -18.61 -31.91
N MET A 607 5.02 -18.84 -30.67
CA MET A 607 4.10 -19.02 -29.55
C MET A 607 3.68 -17.67 -28.99
N LEU A 608 2.52 -17.65 -28.32
CA LEU A 608 1.97 -16.42 -27.75
C LEU A 608 2.97 -15.72 -26.82
N TYR A 609 3.77 -16.48 -26.06
CA TYR A 609 4.75 -15.93 -25.12
C TYR A 609 5.90 -15.16 -25.80
N ASP A 610 6.20 -15.40 -27.08
CA ASP A 610 7.28 -14.68 -27.80
C ASP A 610 6.94 -13.19 -28.03
N TYR A 611 5.65 -12.86 -28.03
CA TYR A 611 5.12 -11.51 -28.18
C TYR A 611 5.16 -10.71 -26.87
N PHE A 612 5.32 -11.38 -25.72
CA PHE A 612 5.40 -10.73 -24.42
C PHE A 612 6.86 -10.61 -23.99
N LYS A 613 7.37 -9.38 -23.95
CA LYS A 613 8.71 -9.11 -23.45
C LYS A 613 8.65 -8.81 -21.95
N GLN A 614 9.52 -9.47 -21.19
CA GLN A 614 9.65 -9.23 -19.75
C GLN A 614 10.10 -7.79 -19.52
N ARG A 615 9.40 -7.09 -18.64
CA ARG A 615 9.79 -5.75 -18.23
C ARG A 615 10.90 -5.84 -17.19
N PHE A 616 11.80 -4.87 -17.20
CA PHE A 616 12.84 -4.72 -16.20
C PHE A 616 12.89 -3.29 -15.69
N ALA A 617 13.37 -3.10 -14.48
CA ALA A 617 13.61 -1.79 -13.91
C ALA A 617 14.95 -1.23 -14.39
N GLN A 618 14.98 0.04 -14.75
CA GLN A 618 16.18 0.78 -15.14
C GLN A 618 16.11 2.17 -14.51
N LEU A 619 17.19 2.60 -13.85
CA LEU A 619 17.37 3.91 -13.19
C LEU A 619 16.44 4.23 -12.01
N ASP A 620 15.14 3.98 -12.12
CA ASP A 620 14.11 4.46 -11.18
C ASP A 620 13.94 3.57 -9.93
N SER A 621 14.14 2.26 -10.11
CA SER A 621 14.13 1.27 -9.05
C SER A 621 15.30 0.29 -9.23
N GLY A 622 15.98 -0.04 -8.12
CA GLY A 622 17.07 -1.01 -8.14
C GLY A 622 16.53 -2.42 -8.37
N SER A 623 17.14 -3.18 -9.29
CA SER A 623 16.85 -4.61 -9.42
C SER A 623 17.42 -5.36 -8.22
N SER A 624 16.60 -6.16 -7.56
CA SER A 624 17.09 -7.06 -6.50
C SER A 624 17.75 -8.27 -7.16
N GLY A 625 19.00 -8.57 -6.78
CA GLY A 625 19.68 -9.77 -7.24
C GLY A 625 18.99 -11.02 -6.68
N ALA A 626 18.25 -11.75 -7.51
CA ALA A 626 17.41 -12.88 -7.09
C ALA A 626 18.18 -14.00 -6.36
N VAL A 627 19.48 -14.15 -6.65
CA VAL A 627 20.37 -15.14 -6.02
C VAL A 627 20.88 -14.66 -4.65
N VAL A 628 21.23 -13.37 -4.52
CA VAL A 628 21.83 -12.81 -3.29
C VAL A 628 20.75 -12.42 -2.28
N ALA A 629 19.58 -12.00 -2.75
CA ALA A 629 18.44 -11.56 -1.94
C ALA A 629 17.31 -12.61 -1.86
N GLN A 630 17.60 -13.89 -2.09
CA GLN A 630 16.57 -14.95 -2.16
C GLN A 630 15.68 -15.02 -0.90
N ALA A 631 16.21 -14.65 0.27
CA ALA A 631 15.45 -14.61 1.53
C ALA A 631 14.29 -13.60 1.53
N THR A 632 14.32 -12.57 0.68
CA THR A 632 13.26 -11.55 0.57
C THR A 632 12.25 -11.85 -0.53
N VAL A 633 12.53 -12.84 -1.40
CA VAL A 633 11.64 -13.27 -2.50
C VAL A 633 10.78 -14.46 -2.06
N ASN A 634 9.48 -14.42 -2.37
CA ASN A 634 8.54 -15.49 -2.04
C ASN A 634 7.67 -15.88 -3.25
N THR A 635 7.62 -17.17 -3.57
CA THR A 635 6.86 -17.71 -4.72
C THR A 635 5.60 -18.48 -4.31
N LYS A 636 5.18 -18.45 -3.03
CA LYS A 636 4.02 -19.21 -2.54
C LYS A 636 2.68 -18.62 -3.04
N PRO A 637 1.86 -19.35 -3.83
CA PRO A 637 0.53 -18.90 -4.20
C PRO A 637 -0.49 -19.16 -3.09
N HIS A 638 -1.54 -18.35 -3.05
CA HIS A 638 -2.67 -18.42 -2.13
C HIS A 638 -3.99 -18.22 -2.89
N PHE A 639 -5.08 -18.83 -2.41
CA PHE A 639 -6.40 -18.79 -3.06
C PHE A 639 -7.43 -18.13 -2.13
N GLN A 640 -8.32 -17.30 -2.70
CA GLN A 640 -9.41 -16.56 -2.04
C GLN A 640 -9.01 -15.43 -1.07
N TRP A 641 -9.75 -14.31 -1.16
CA TRP A 641 -9.44 -13.05 -0.50
C TRP A 641 -10.69 -12.45 0.12
N LYS A 642 -10.62 -12.07 1.40
CA LYS A 642 -11.52 -11.04 1.94
C LYS A 642 -10.70 -10.19 2.92
N LEU A 643 -10.95 -8.89 2.90
CA LEU A 643 -10.32 -7.88 3.79
C LEU A 643 -11.35 -7.17 4.72
N PRO A 644 -12.35 -7.86 5.34
CA PRO A 644 -13.11 -7.28 6.44
C PRO A 644 -12.26 -7.23 7.73
N PRO A 645 -12.76 -6.73 8.88
CA PRO A 645 -12.03 -6.80 10.16
C PRO A 645 -11.40 -8.19 10.41
N PRO A 646 -10.27 -8.26 11.14
CA PRO A 646 -9.57 -9.53 11.38
C PRO A 646 -10.52 -10.58 11.97
N ASP A 647 -10.64 -11.73 11.30
CA ASP A 647 -11.60 -12.78 11.62
C ASP A 647 -10.97 -14.16 11.34
N PRO A 648 -11.15 -15.17 12.23
CA PRO A 648 -10.62 -16.52 12.03
C PRO A 648 -11.01 -17.15 10.69
N SER A 649 -12.22 -16.87 10.18
CA SER A 649 -12.74 -17.41 8.92
C SER A 649 -11.93 -16.97 7.69
N LEU A 650 -11.18 -15.89 7.78
CA LEU A 650 -10.29 -15.42 6.70
C LEU A 650 -9.04 -16.29 6.56
N ALA A 651 -8.69 -17.03 7.62
CA ALA A 651 -7.61 -18.00 7.54
C ALA A 651 -8.04 -19.32 6.87
N ASN A 652 -9.35 -19.62 6.79
CA ASN A 652 -9.88 -20.85 6.16
C ASN A 652 -9.65 -20.90 4.65
N SER A 653 -9.53 -19.74 4.00
CA SER A 653 -9.27 -19.65 2.57
C SER A 653 -7.80 -19.91 2.22
N MET A 654 -6.87 -19.83 3.16
CA MET A 654 -5.46 -19.95 2.83
C MET A 654 -5.05 -21.42 2.61
N VAL A 655 -4.82 -21.75 1.33
CA VAL A 655 -4.03 -22.92 0.95
C VAL A 655 -2.60 -22.44 0.74
N SER A 656 -1.63 -23.11 1.36
CA SER A 656 -0.21 -22.81 1.15
C SER A 656 0.53 -24.01 0.58
N TYR A 657 1.39 -23.72 -0.40
CA TYR A 657 2.32 -24.70 -0.94
C TYR A 657 3.64 -24.62 -0.18
N HIS A 658 4.18 -25.78 0.16
CA HIS A 658 5.58 -25.91 0.51
C HIS A 658 6.35 -26.30 -0.76
N THR A 659 6.91 -25.31 -1.45
CA THR A 659 8.06 -25.57 -2.30
C THR A 659 9.26 -25.71 -1.36
N ASN A 660 9.85 -26.90 -1.30
CA ASN A 660 11.16 -27.06 -0.67
C ASN A 660 12.14 -26.20 -1.48
N GLY A 661 12.56 -25.07 -0.92
CA GLY A 661 13.56 -24.17 -1.51
C GLY A 661 14.96 -24.79 -1.61
N SER A 662 15.08 -26.11 -1.53
CA SER A 662 16.32 -26.88 -1.60
C SER A 662 16.58 -27.47 -2.99
N TYR A 663 15.80 -27.11 -4.01
CA TYR A 663 16.01 -27.54 -5.41
C TYR A 663 16.38 -26.41 -6.37
N LEU A 664 16.69 -25.22 -5.84
CA LEU A 664 17.39 -24.15 -6.59
C LEU A 664 18.82 -24.06 -6.03
N THR A 665 19.65 -25.05 -6.33
CA THR A 665 21.11 -25.02 -6.13
C THR A 665 21.80 -25.69 -7.29
#